data_AF-A0A1D5PZB7-F1
#
_entry.id   AF-A0A1D5PZB7-F1
#
_cell.length_a   1.000
_cell.length_b   1.000
_cell.length_c   1.000
_cell.angle_alpha   90.00
_cell.angle_beta   90.00
_cell.angle_gamma   90.00
#
_symmetry.space_group_name_H-M   'P 1'
#
loop_
_entity.id
_entity.type
_entity.pdbx_description
1 polymer ?
#
loop_
_entity_poly.entity_id
_entity_poly.type
_entity_poly.pdbx_seq_one_letter_code
_entity_poly.pdbx_strand_id
1 'polypeptide(L)'
;MLCPWQFAFKPHAVKNQSSEEKDINNNVEKDVKVHSFVKDDAKLHSLSKKQMKMSPIITSAEKHPQNGIKASNQISRCPRHVKVRNMENGSSLLDTLHLTAKEVINCRTRACQGALMTPKGLVRSTRDGPVPPAELLPQAVDFVKQYYSSFKELKIEEHLARLETVTKEIETTGTYHLTKDELIFAAKQAWRNAPRCIGRIQWSNLQVFDARDCKTAKEMFEYICRHIQYATNNGNIRSAITIFPQRTDGKHDFRVWNSQLIRYAGYQMPDGSVIGDPASVEFTKLCIELGWKPKYGRFDVVPLILQANGQDPEIFEYPPEIILEVPMEHPKYEWFKELDLKWYALPAVANMLLEVGGLEFTACPFNGWYMGTEIGVRDFCDVQRYNILKEVGRRMGLETNKLASLWKDRAVVEINVAVLHSFQKQNVTIMDHHSAAESFMKYMQNEYRVRGGCPADWVWIVPPMSGSITPVFHQEMLNYVLTPFFYYQVDAWKTHIWHDETRRPKKREIKLSILAKAVLFASLLLQKTMAARPKVTVIYATETGKSETLANSLCSLFSCAFNTKILCMDEYNISDLEKETLLLVVTSTFGNGDSPNNGKTLKNSLLTLKLLRKNIRYAVFGLGSTMYPEFCAFAHAIDQKLSQLGALQLTPVGEGDELNGQEEAFRTWAVTAFKTACDIFDIRGKNSIQLPEIYTSDDSWNPKKHRIVYDSQTMDLTKALSDIHGKNVIPMKLKFRQNLQSLKSSRVTILVKLSCETNQEVHYLPGEHIGISPGNQPELVHGLIARVKDAPPADQTIRLETCTEGGYWASEKKIPACTLSQALTYLLDITTPPTQQLLKKLSQLVTAEGDKQRLEVLCHSTEEYNKWKFYNSPNILEVLEEFPSAEVSTAFLLTQLPLLKPRYYSVSSSCDMTPREIHLTVAVVNYRTRDGQGPLHHGVCSTWLNKIALNETVPCFVRSADGFRLPKEPAKPCILIGPGTGIAPFRSFWQQRLYDLEKKGIKGGDMILLFGCRHPDMDHIYKEEVEEMKRKGVLKEVFTAYSRQPGQPKVYVQDILQNELETKVCNILHKEEGHLYVCGDVRMARDVAQTLKRMLVKKLNHTEQQAEEYFFQLKSQKRYHEDIFGAVFPHEVKRI
;
A
#
# COMPACT_ATOMS: atom_id res chain seq x y z
N MET A 1 -34.59 28.81 -46.52
CA MET A 1 -35.61 29.06 -45.48
C MET A 1 -35.19 28.31 -44.23
N LEU A 2 -35.33 28.82 -43.01
CA LEU A 2 -35.33 30.22 -42.55
C LEU A 2 -35.00 30.21 -41.04
N CYS A 3 -34.09 31.07 -40.59
CA CYS A 3 -34.01 31.50 -39.18
C CYS A 3 -35.21 32.44 -38.89
N PRO A 4 -35.57 32.83 -37.64
CA PRO A 4 -34.72 33.73 -36.84
C PRO A 4 -34.94 33.61 -35.29
N TRP A 5 -34.45 34.44 -34.36
CA TRP A 5 -33.64 35.68 -34.38
C TRP A 5 -32.56 35.65 -33.27
N GLN A 6 -31.48 36.41 -33.45
CA GLN A 6 -30.66 37.01 -32.38
C GLN A 6 -30.97 38.51 -32.30
N PHE A 7 -30.55 39.22 -31.24
CA PHE A 7 -30.24 40.67 -31.34
C PHE A 7 -29.17 41.08 -30.32
N ALA A 8 -28.51 42.23 -30.55
CA ALA A 8 -27.25 42.58 -29.88
C ALA A 8 -26.95 44.10 -29.78
N PHE A 9 -26.05 44.46 -28.85
CA PHE A 9 -25.19 45.67 -28.77
C PHE A 9 -25.77 47.11 -28.92
N LYS A 10 -25.70 47.88 -27.80
CA LYS A 10 -25.12 49.26 -27.64
C LYS A 10 -25.62 50.45 -28.53
N PRO A 11 -25.25 51.75 -28.31
CA PRO A 11 -24.65 52.45 -27.15
C PRO A 11 -25.33 53.80 -26.73
N HIS A 12 -24.74 54.49 -25.73
CA HIS A 12 -24.61 55.96 -25.54
C HIS A 12 -25.78 56.93 -25.18
N ALA A 13 -25.57 57.63 -24.04
CA ALA A 13 -25.46 59.10 -23.86
C ALA A 13 -26.64 59.99 -23.33
N VAL A 14 -26.44 60.47 -22.09
CA VAL A 14 -26.50 61.88 -21.61
C VAL A 14 -27.83 62.67 -21.58
N LYS A 15 -28.22 63.13 -20.38
CA LYS A 15 -28.51 64.55 -20.07
C LYS A 15 -28.48 64.88 -18.56
N ASN A 16 -28.15 66.14 -18.24
CA ASN A 16 -28.20 66.76 -16.90
C ASN A 16 -29.65 67.27 -16.60
N GLN A 17 -30.04 67.92 -15.49
CA GLN A 17 -29.44 68.53 -14.27
C GLN A 17 -30.60 68.62 -13.21
N SER A 18 -30.53 69.10 -11.96
CA SER A 18 -29.55 69.78 -11.07
C SER A 18 -29.86 69.33 -9.60
N SER A 19 -29.69 70.01 -8.44
CA SER A 19 -29.10 71.28 -7.94
C SER A 19 -29.09 71.24 -6.40
N GLU A 20 -28.09 71.89 -5.75
CA GLU A 20 -28.14 72.50 -4.38
C GLU A 20 -28.35 71.56 -3.15
N GLU A 21 -27.84 71.81 -1.92
CA GLU A 21 -26.99 72.89 -1.36
C GLU A 21 -26.27 72.41 -0.06
N LYS A 22 -25.13 73.04 0.32
CA LYS A 22 -24.57 73.22 1.70
C LYS A 22 -24.12 71.97 2.54
N ASP A 23 -23.15 72.03 3.46
CA ASP A 23 -22.12 73.06 3.77
C ASP A 23 -20.88 72.51 4.55
N ILE A 24 -19.74 73.22 4.41
CA ILE A 24 -18.69 73.53 5.43
C ILE A 24 -17.94 72.41 6.22
N ASN A 25 -16.64 72.27 5.90
CA ASN A 25 -15.44 72.18 6.78
C ASN A 25 -15.26 71.03 7.82
N ASN A 26 -14.07 70.66 8.35
CA ASN A 26 -12.62 70.79 8.03
C ASN A 26 -11.84 69.88 9.05
N ASN A 27 -10.51 69.61 9.02
CA ASN A 27 -9.36 70.13 8.26
C ASN A 27 -8.13 69.18 8.31
N VAL A 28 -7.09 69.47 7.50
CA VAL A 28 -5.63 69.38 7.83
C VAL A 28 -5.00 67.98 8.12
N GLU A 29 -3.89 67.56 7.50
CA GLU A 29 -3.11 68.17 6.38
C GLU A 29 -2.17 67.16 5.68
N LYS A 30 -1.53 67.62 4.60
CA LYS A 30 -0.30 67.04 4.01
C LYS A 30 0.93 67.83 4.55
N ASP A 31 2.17 67.79 4.08
CA ASP A 31 2.76 67.44 2.77
C ASP A 31 4.31 67.42 2.90
N VAL A 32 5.04 67.28 1.77
CA VAL A 32 6.39 67.89 1.53
C VAL A 32 7.60 67.34 2.36
N LYS A 33 8.81 67.04 1.81
CA LYS A 33 9.36 67.00 0.44
C LYS A 33 10.85 66.49 0.43
N VAL A 34 11.45 66.38 -0.78
CA VAL A 34 12.88 66.67 -1.11
C VAL A 34 14.00 65.64 -0.78
N HIS A 35 14.67 65.19 -1.86
CA HIS A 35 16.13 64.95 -2.14
C HIS A 35 17.15 64.48 -1.08
N SER A 36 18.33 63.89 -1.41
CA SER A 36 18.83 62.97 -2.47
C SER A 36 20.37 62.89 -2.40
N PHE A 37 21.02 61.81 -2.91
CA PHE A 37 22.50 61.59 -2.96
C PHE A 37 23.14 61.37 -1.55
N VAL A 38 24.33 60.78 -1.31
CA VAL A 38 25.32 59.94 -2.05
C VAL A 38 26.17 59.21 -0.98
N LYS A 39 26.53 57.91 -1.10
CA LYS A 39 27.88 57.36 -1.48
C LYS A 39 29.08 58.09 -0.82
N ASP A 40 30.16 57.46 -0.33
CA ASP A 40 30.63 56.06 -0.24
C ASP A 40 31.52 55.89 1.03
N ASP A 41 32.01 54.66 1.29
CA ASP A 41 33.34 54.24 1.81
C ASP A 41 34.24 55.17 2.67
N ALA A 42 35.11 54.70 3.58
CA ALA A 42 35.35 53.39 4.24
C ALA A 42 36.55 53.59 5.22
N LYS A 43 37.02 52.50 5.89
CA LYS A 43 38.32 52.37 6.63
C LYS A 43 38.46 53.16 7.95
N LEU A 44 39.31 52.77 8.92
CA LEU A 44 39.78 51.44 9.39
C LEU A 44 40.52 51.60 10.74
N HIS A 45 40.45 50.60 11.65
CA HIS A 45 41.40 50.39 12.79
C HIS A 45 41.45 51.43 13.95
N SER A 46 41.92 51.13 15.18
CA SER A 46 42.10 49.87 15.94
C SER A 46 42.37 50.16 17.45
N LEU A 47 42.89 49.17 18.22
CA LEU A 47 43.20 49.15 19.67
C LEU A 47 41.98 48.88 20.58
N SER A 48 42.01 48.06 21.63
CA SER A 48 43.02 47.10 22.17
C SER A 48 42.29 45.80 22.60
N LYS A 49 42.79 44.56 22.45
CA LYS A 49 44.01 43.83 22.88
C LYS A 49 43.93 43.18 24.29
N LYS A 50 43.71 41.85 24.31
CA LYS A 50 44.01 40.84 25.38
C LYS A 50 43.17 40.82 26.68
N GLN A 51 43.17 39.76 27.52
CA GLN A 51 43.12 38.27 27.28
C GLN A 51 43.04 37.52 28.64
N MET A 52 42.40 36.33 28.65
CA MET A 52 42.62 35.17 29.55
C MET A 52 42.22 35.17 31.05
N LYS A 53 41.55 34.06 31.40
CA LYS A 53 41.71 33.15 32.58
C LYS A 53 40.99 33.39 33.94
N MET A 54 40.26 32.33 34.30
CA MET A 54 40.17 31.63 35.61
C MET A 54 39.43 32.27 36.81
N SER A 55 38.33 31.57 37.18
CA SER A 55 37.99 31.06 38.53
C SER A 55 37.82 32.05 39.70
N PRO A 56 36.83 31.81 40.60
CA PRO A 56 37.05 30.80 41.65
C PRO A 56 35.89 29.82 41.90
N ILE A 57 36.20 28.79 42.70
CA ILE A 57 35.28 27.79 43.27
C ILE A 57 35.41 27.87 44.80
N ILE A 58 34.32 27.63 45.52
CA ILE A 58 34.30 27.27 46.95
C ILE A 58 33.37 26.04 47.05
N THR A 59 33.85 24.79 46.96
CA THR A 59 34.48 23.93 48.00
C THR A 59 33.54 23.55 49.16
N SER A 60 33.36 22.28 49.55
CA SER A 60 33.97 21.02 49.08
C SER A 60 33.37 19.75 49.75
N ALA A 61 33.69 18.56 49.18
CA ALA A 61 33.74 17.23 49.83
C ALA A 61 32.38 16.48 50.06
N GLU A 62 32.24 15.14 50.04
CA GLU A 62 33.20 13.99 49.91
C GLU A 62 32.70 12.79 49.04
N LYS A 63 33.67 12.05 48.47
CA LYS A 63 33.82 10.57 48.24
C LYS A 63 32.62 9.65 47.85
N HIS A 64 32.75 9.00 46.67
CA HIS A 64 32.74 7.53 46.35
C HIS A 64 31.80 6.49 47.06
N PRO A 65 31.48 5.31 46.42
CA PRO A 65 31.48 4.94 44.98
C PRO A 65 30.37 3.92 44.52
N GLN A 66 30.46 3.48 43.24
CA GLN A 66 29.98 2.23 42.61
C GLN A 66 28.51 2.03 42.12
N ASN A 67 28.45 1.55 40.86
CA ASN A 67 27.55 0.58 40.22
C ASN A 67 26.00 0.75 40.24
N GLY A 68 25.41 1.00 39.05
CA GLY A 68 23.97 0.86 38.81
C GLY A 68 23.51 1.29 37.41
N ILE A 69 23.38 0.33 36.48
CA ILE A 69 22.60 0.31 35.22
C ILE A 69 22.18 1.69 34.63
N LYS A 70 22.80 2.10 33.51
CA LYS A 70 22.31 3.23 32.69
C LYS A 70 21.22 2.80 31.70
N ALA A 71 19.97 3.21 31.94
CA ALA A 71 18.97 3.31 30.88
C ALA A 71 19.25 4.54 29.97
N SER A 72 19.05 4.40 28.66
CA SER A 72 19.47 5.41 27.67
C SER A 72 18.38 6.44 27.36
N ASN A 73 18.34 7.52 28.14
CA ASN A 73 17.54 8.71 27.77
C ASN A 73 18.26 9.54 26.69
N GLN A 74 17.88 9.37 25.42
CA GLN A 74 18.05 10.41 24.40
C GLN A 74 16.69 11.06 24.12
N ILE A 75 16.54 12.32 24.55
CA ILE A 75 15.32 13.09 24.33
C ILE A 75 15.29 13.55 22.87
N SER A 76 14.44 12.91 22.07
CA SER A 76 14.09 13.42 20.74
C SER A 76 13.38 14.77 20.89
N ARG A 77 13.81 15.78 20.12
CA ARG A 77 13.09 17.06 20.04
C ARG A 77 11.85 16.92 19.16
N CYS A 78 10.73 16.51 19.76
CA CYS A 78 9.42 16.64 19.12
C CYS A 78 9.16 18.11 18.71
N PRO A 79 8.42 18.36 17.62
CA PRO A 79 7.95 19.70 17.28
C PRO A 79 7.17 20.35 18.43
N ARG A 80 7.37 21.65 18.65
CA ARG A 80 6.60 22.43 19.66
C ARG A 80 5.16 22.75 19.25
N HIS A 81 4.79 22.39 18.02
CA HIS A 81 3.44 22.50 17.47
C HIS A 81 3.36 21.59 16.24
N VAL A 82 2.16 21.15 15.88
CA VAL A 82 1.89 20.51 14.59
C VAL A 82 1.14 21.51 13.72
N LYS A 83 1.64 21.76 12.51
CA LYS A 83 0.97 22.62 11.54
C LYS A 83 -0.08 21.80 10.80
N VAL A 84 -1.35 22.19 10.89
CA VAL A 84 -2.43 21.66 10.05
C VAL A 84 -2.82 22.69 9.00
N ARG A 85 -3.08 22.23 7.78
CA ARG A 85 -3.42 23.07 6.62
C ARG A 85 -4.89 22.94 6.25
N ASN A 86 -5.47 24.05 5.79
CA ASN A 86 -6.69 24.01 5.01
C ASN A 86 -6.32 23.94 3.52
N MET A 87 -6.76 22.90 2.82
CA MET A 87 -6.39 22.64 1.43
C MET A 87 -7.24 23.41 0.40
N GLU A 88 -8.36 23.99 0.82
CA GLU A 88 -9.27 24.78 -0.03
C GLU A 88 -8.77 26.23 -0.17
N ASN A 89 -8.46 26.89 0.96
CA ASN A 89 -7.99 28.29 0.98
C ASN A 89 -6.48 28.43 1.30
N GLY A 90 -5.77 27.32 1.46
CA GLY A 90 -4.33 27.29 1.69
C GLY A 90 -3.86 27.72 3.09
N SER A 91 -4.76 28.22 3.95
CA SER A 91 -4.44 28.71 5.30
C SER A 91 -3.89 27.60 6.21
N SER A 92 -3.38 27.96 7.39
CA SER A 92 -2.83 26.97 8.32
C SER A 92 -3.01 27.40 9.76
N LEU A 93 -3.24 26.41 10.61
CA LEU A 93 -3.35 26.54 12.06
C LEU A 93 -2.16 25.80 12.69
N LEU A 94 -1.69 26.29 13.84
CA LEU A 94 -0.65 25.64 14.63
C LEU A 94 -1.30 25.03 15.85
N ASP A 95 -1.37 23.70 15.90
CA ASP A 95 -1.86 22.97 17.06
C ASP A 95 -0.72 22.84 18.07
N THR A 96 -0.91 23.42 19.25
CA THR A 96 -0.09 23.20 20.45
C THR A 96 -0.82 22.36 21.50
N LEU A 97 -2.15 22.28 21.44
CA LEU A 97 -3.00 21.61 22.43
C LEU A 97 -2.82 20.08 22.46
N HIS A 98 -2.42 19.45 21.35
CA HIS A 98 -2.05 18.03 21.33
C HIS A 98 -0.86 17.71 22.26
N LEU A 99 -0.05 18.69 22.67
CA LEU A 99 1.02 18.49 23.66
C LEU A 99 0.49 18.27 25.08
N THR A 100 -0.78 18.59 25.35
CA THR A 100 -1.46 18.24 26.62
C THR A 100 -2.41 17.05 26.45
N ALA A 101 -2.23 16.24 25.39
CA ALA A 101 -3.01 15.02 25.19
C ALA A 101 -2.57 13.90 26.15
N LYS A 102 -3.54 13.24 26.78
CA LYS A 102 -3.34 12.04 27.60
C LYS A 102 -2.99 10.83 26.72
N GLU A 103 -3.62 10.75 25.54
CA GLU A 103 -3.33 9.76 24.51
C GLU A 103 -3.42 10.41 23.12
N VAL A 104 -2.46 10.11 22.23
CA VAL A 104 -2.54 10.45 20.79
C VAL A 104 -2.89 9.18 20.02
N ILE A 105 -3.87 9.22 19.12
CA ILE A 105 -4.34 8.03 18.38
C ILE A 105 -3.39 7.73 17.22
N ASN A 106 -2.18 7.30 17.60
CA ASN A 106 -1.02 7.20 16.72
C ASN A 106 -1.22 6.21 15.57
N CYS A 107 -0.75 6.58 14.39
CA CYS A 107 -0.51 5.62 13.33
C CYS A 107 0.61 4.64 13.75
N ARG A 108 0.43 3.34 13.49
CA ARG A 108 1.51 2.34 13.58
C ARG A 108 2.32 2.37 12.27
N THR A 109 3.57 1.91 12.32
CA THR A 109 4.50 1.85 11.17
C THR A 109 4.00 1.08 9.94
N ARG A 110 2.87 0.35 10.04
CA ARG A 110 2.23 -0.39 8.94
C ARG A 110 0.77 0.01 8.66
N ALA A 111 0.13 0.82 9.51
CA ALA A 111 -1.28 1.19 9.37
C ALA A 111 -1.67 2.36 10.30
N CYS A 112 -2.43 3.34 9.81
CA CYS A 112 -2.91 4.41 10.69
C CYS A 112 -4.16 4.03 11.49
N GLN A 113 -4.14 4.25 12.81
CA GLN A 113 -5.28 3.96 13.68
C GLN A 113 -6.37 5.05 13.63
N GLY A 114 -5.99 6.31 13.33
CA GLY A 114 -6.93 7.40 13.05
C GLY A 114 -7.71 7.26 11.74
N ALA A 115 -7.47 6.21 10.93
CA ALA A 115 -8.23 5.90 9.72
C ALA A 115 -9.38 4.89 9.96
N LEU A 116 -9.66 4.53 11.21
CA LEU A 116 -10.63 3.49 11.57
C LEU A 116 -11.99 4.10 11.95
N MET A 117 -13.08 3.56 11.39
CA MET A 117 -14.45 3.91 11.81
C MET A 117 -14.70 3.66 13.30
N THR A 118 -14.04 2.67 13.91
CA THR A 118 -14.12 2.33 15.34
C THR A 118 -12.73 2.08 15.93
N PRO A 119 -11.97 3.14 16.28
CA PRO A 119 -10.59 2.99 16.75
C PRO A 119 -10.57 2.45 18.19
N LYS A 120 -9.81 1.37 18.43
CA LYS A 120 -9.77 0.70 19.75
C LYS A 120 -9.34 1.60 20.91
N GLY A 121 -8.57 2.66 20.67
CA GLY A 121 -8.17 3.63 21.71
C GLY A 121 -9.32 4.47 22.28
N LEU A 122 -10.48 4.54 21.60
CA LEU A 122 -11.68 5.18 22.14
C LEU A 122 -12.57 4.21 22.95
N VAL A 123 -12.16 2.95 23.14
CA VAL A 123 -12.93 1.93 23.89
C VAL A 123 -12.16 1.52 25.14
N ARG A 124 -12.74 1.78 26.32
CA ARG A 124 -12.22 1.30 27.62
C ARG A 124 -12.80 -0.08 27.94
N SER A 125 -11.96 -0.96 28.47
CA SER A 125 -12.39 -2.19 29.14
C SER A 125 -12.98 -1.88 30.52
N THR A 126 -13.65 -2.85 31.12
CA THR A 126 -13.91 -2.88 32.56
C THR A 126 -12.59 -2.85 33.33
N ARG A 127 -12.59 -2.29 34.55
CA ARG A 127 -11.47 -2.43 35.51
C ARG A 127 -11.85 -3.47 36.56
N ASP A 128 -10.88 -4.26 37.01
CA ASP A 128 -11.08 -5.31 38.01
C ASP A 128 -10.98 -4.79 39.47
N GLY A 129 -10.82 -3.47 39.67
CA GLY A 129 -10.66 -2.84 40.97
C GLY A 129 -10.64 -1.30 40.91
N PRO A 130 -10.52 -0.62 42.06
CA PRO A 130 -10.42 0.84 42.17
C PRO A 130 -9.13 1.38 41.51
N VAL A 131 -9.13 2.68 41.20
CA VAL A 131 -7.92 3.39 40.73
C VAL A 131 -6.96 3.56 41.92
N PRO A 132 -5.67 3.18 41.81
CA PRO A 132 -4.71 3.35 42.90
C PRO A 132 -4.57 4.83 43.31
N PRO A 133 -4.52 5.17 44.62
CA PRO A 133 -4.37 6.55 45.08
C PRO A 133 -3.18 7.31 44.45
N ALA A 134 -2.06 6.61 44.19
CA ALA A 134 -0.88 7.15 43.53
C ALA A 134 -1.08 7.50 42.05
N GLU A 135 -2.04 6.86 41.36
CA GLU A 135 -2.48 7.24 40.01
C GLU A 135 -3.58 8.31 40.05
N LEU A 136 -4.48 8.24 41.05
CA LEU A 136 -5.64 9.10 41.16
C LEU A 136 -5.27 10.54 41.54
N LEU A 137 -4.44 10.72 42.58
CA LEU A 137 -4.12 12.04 43.13
C LEU A 137 -3.54 13.03 42.08
N PRO A 138 -2.57 12.67 41.22
CA PRO A 138 -2.06 13.59 40.20
C PRO A 138 -3.13 14.01 39.18
N GLN A 139 -4.05 13.11 38.83
CA GLN A 139 -5.13 13.40 37.88
C GLN A 139 -6.23 14.27 38.53
N ALA A 140 -6.53 14.03 39.80
CA ALA A 140 -7.45 14.84 40.59
C ALA A 140 -6.96 16.29 40.75
N VAL A 141 -5.67 16.46 41.08
CA VAL A 141 -5.01 17.77 41.19
C VAL A 141 -5.03 18.53 39.86
N ASP A 142 -4.71 17.87 38.74
CA ASP A 142 -4.75 18.52 37.42
C ASP A 142 -6.17 18.94 37.00
N PHE A 143 -7.19 18.10 37.28
CA PHE A 143 -8.58 18.45 37.03
C PHE A 143 -9.07 19.62 37.90
N VAL A 144 -8.81 19.59 39.22
CA VAL A 144 -9.20 20.68 40.14
C VAL A 144 -8.52 21.99 39.70
N LYS A 145 -7.24 21.93 39.32
CA LYS A 145 -6.52 23.07 38.76
C LYS A 145 -7.13 23.56 37.43
N GLN A 146 -7.58 22.66 36.55
CA GLN A 146 -8.26 23.01 35.31
C GLN A 146 -9.59 23.73 35.57
N TYR A 147 -10.35 23.28 36.57
CA TYR A 147 -11.59 23.92 37.02
C TYR A 147 -11.33 25.33 37.59
N TYR A 148 -10.42 25.48 38.56
CA TYR A 148 -10.11 26.78 39.15
C TYR A 148 -9.44 27.76 38.17
N SER A 149 -8.76 27.26 37.14
CA SER A 149 -8.21 28.08 36.04
C SER A 149 -9.27 28.54 35.03
N SER A 150 -10.54 28.13 35.17
CA SER A 150 -11.63 28.53 34.26
C SER A 150 -12.39 29.78 34.70
N PHE A 151 -12.20 30.23 35.95
CA PHE A 151 -12.79 31.46 36.47
C PHE A 151 -12.09 32.71 35.91
N LYS A 152 -12.84 33.81 35.78
CA LYS A 152 -12.28 35.12 35.39
C LYS A 152 -11.43 35.76 36.48
N GLU A 153 -11.65 35.38 37.73
CA GLU A 153 -10.99 35.90 38.93
C GLU A 153 -10.29 34.75 39.67
N LEU A 154 -9.08 35.01 40.16
CA LEU A 154 -8.21 33.98 40.73
C LEU A 154 -8.59 33.65 42.18
N LYS A 155 -9.45 32.64 42.33
CA LYS A 155 -9.88 32.05 43.61
C LYS A 155 -8.78 31.20 44.28
N ILE A 156 -7.64 31.81 44.61
CA ILE A 156 -6.43 31.10 45.06
C ILE A 156 -6.65 30.34 46.38
N GLU A 157 -7.31 30.96 47.36
CA GLU A 157 -7.54 30.35 48.68
C GLU A 157 -8.49 29.15 48.60
N GLU A 158 -9.62 29.31 47.88
CA GLU A 158 -10.57 28.23 47.61
C GLU A 158 -9.91 27.06 46.87
N HIS A 159 -9.06 27.36 45.88
CA HIS A 159 -8.33 26.36 45.11
C HIS A 159 -7.38 25.54 45.99
N LEU A 160 -6.60 26.19 46.87
CA LEU A 160 -5.68 25.51 47.78
C LEU A 160 -6.45 24.66 48.83
N ALA A 161 -7.50 25.21 49.44
CA ALA A 161 -8.36 24.47 50.38
C ALA A 161 -9.07 23.27 49.72
N ARG A 162 -9.50 23.40 48.46
CA ARG A 162 -10.09 22.26 47.72
C ARG A 162 -9.04 21.21 47.36
N LEU A 163 -7.81 21.59 47.00
CA LEU A 163 -6.71 20.64 46.78
C LEU A 163 -6.34 19.88 48.05
N GLU A 164 -6.27 20.55 49.21
CA GLU A 164 -6.05 19.88 50.50
C GLU A 164 -7.19 18.90 50.83
N THR A 165 -8.44 19.34 50.64
CA THR A 165 -9.64 18.51 50.85
C THR A 165 -9.61 17.26 49.98
N VAL A 166 -9.36 17.39 48.67
CA VAL A 166 -9.29 16.26 47.72
C VAL A 166 -8.13 15.33 48.04
N THR A 167 -6.97 15.87 48.43
CA THR A 167 -5.82 15.05 48.85
C THR A 167 -6.19 14.19 50.05
N LYS A 168 -6.81 14.81 51.06
CA LYS A 168 -7.26 14.13 52.28
C LYS A 168 -8.40 13.13 52.05
N GLU A 169 -9.34 13.41 51.14
CA GLU A 169 -10.34 12.44 50.68
C GLU A 169 -9.65 11.18 50.13
N ILE A 170 -8.67 11.35 49.23
CA ILE A 170 -7.95 10.24 48.57
C ILE A 170 -7.09 9.46 49.57
N GLU A 171 -6.39 10.14 50.49
CA GLU A 171 -5.57 9.49 51.53
C GLU A 171 -6.40 8.69 52.53
N THR A 172 -7.61 9.14 52.87
CA THR A 172 -8.45 8.52 53.92
C THR A 172 -9.46 7.50 53.38
N THR A 173 -9.91 7.63 52.13
CA THR A 173 -10.96 6.78 51.53
C THR A 173 -10.50 6.01 50.29
N GLY A 174 -9.33 6.35 49.73
CA GLY A 174 -8.86 5.83 48.45
C GLY A 174 -9.49 6.49 47.21
N THR A 175 -10.42 7.43 47.39
CA THR A 175 -11.11 8.13 46.28
C THR A 175 -11.47 9.58 46.67
N TYR A 176 -12.12 10.31 45.77
CA TYR A 176 -12.71 11.63 46.07
C TYR A 176 -14.02 11.83 45.33
N HIS A 177 -14.80 12.82 45.75
CA HIS A 177 -16.08 13.16 45.15
C HIS A 177 -16.05 14.55 44.51
N LEU A 178 -16.54 14.65 43.28
CA LEU A 178 -16.71 15.95 42.61
C LEU A 178 -17.82 16.76 43.29
N THR A 179 -17.61 18.06 43.46
CA THR A 179 -18.72 18.99 43.74
C THR A 179 -19.69 19.02 42.55
N LYS A 180 -20.89 19.56 42.76
CA LYS A 180 -21.88 19.69 41.68
C LYS A 180 -21.36 20.55 40.52
N ASP A 181 -20.66 21.65 40.83
CA ASP A 181 -20.14 22.57 39.81
C ASP A 181 -18.89 22.02 39.11
N GLU A 182 -18.04 21.28 39.83
CA GLU A 182 -16.96 20.47 39.23
C GLU A 182 -17.53 19.43 38.24
N LEU A 183 -18.61 18.73 38.59
CA LEU A 183 -19.27 17.77 37.70
C LEU A 183 -19.86 18.45 36.45
N ILE A 184 -20.53 19.60 36.62
CA ILE A 184 -21.10 20.38 35.52
C ILE A 184 -19.99 20.86 34.58
N PHE A 185 -18.88 21.38 35.13
CA PHE A 185 -17.70 21.77 34.36
C PHE A 185 -17.10 20.59 33.60
N ALA A 186 -16.90 19.46 34.28
CA ALA A 186 -16.31 18.26 33.69
C ALA A 186 -17.09 17.73 32.49
N ALA A 187 -18.41 17.62 32.62
CA ALA A 187 -19.29 17.14 31.54
C ALA A 187 -19.26 18.07 30.32
N LYS A 188 -19.29 19.39 30.55
CA LYS A 188 -19.19 20.42 29.49
C LYS A 188 -17.84 20.37 28.79
N GLN A 189 -16.75 20.25 29.56
CA GLN A 189 -15.39 20.20 29.03
C GLN A 189 -15.10 18.88 28.31
N ALA A 190 -15.68 17.76 28.73
CA ALA A 190 -15.64 16.48 28.01
C ALA A 190 -16.35 16.56 26.65
N TRP A 191 -17.53 17.22 26.56
CA TRP A 191 -18.20 17.40 25.27
C TRP A 191 -17.41 18.34 24.35
N ARG A 192 -16.85 19.43 24.89
CA ARG A 192 -15.94 20.34 24.17
C ARG A 192 -14.71 19.59 23.59
N ASN A 193 -14.17 18.64 24.36
CA ASN A 193 -13.04 17.78 23.97
C ASN A 193 -13.40 16.66 22.98
N ALA A 194 -14.68 16.33 22.76
CA ALA A 194 -15.08 15.11 22.05
C ALA A 194 -14.80 15.17 20.52
N PRO A 195 -13.83 14.39 19.98
CA PRO A 195 -13.36 14.55 18.60
C PRO A 195 -14.38 14.13 17.53
N ARG A 196 -15.45 13.41 17.92
CA ARG A 196 -16.48 12.85 17.04
C ARG A 196 -17.82 13.62 17.01
N CYS A 197 -17.99 14.68 17.80
CA CYS A 197 -19.27 15.40 17.82
C CYS A 197 -19.20 16.69 17.00
N ILE A 198 -19.64 16.66 15.74
CA ILE A 198 -19.65 17.83 14.84
C ILE A 198 -20.44 19.02 15.42
N GLY A 199 -21.56 18.75 16.10
CA GLY A 199 -22.43 19.77 16.72
C GLY A 199 -21.94 20.38 18.04
N ARG A 200 -20.71 20.07 18.51
CA ARG A 200 -20.22 20.45 19.86
C ARG A 200 -20.00 21.95 20.12
N ILE A 201 -20.39 22.84 19.19
CA ILE A 201 -20.36 24.30 19.39
C ILE A 201 -21.20 24.75 20.60
N GLN A 202 -22.27 24.03 20.94
CA GLN A 202 -23.16 24.32 22.07
C GLN A 202 -22.68 23.74 23.41
N TRP A 203 -21.41 23.33 23.54
CA TRP A 203 -20.88 22.66 24.75
C TRP A 203 -21.12 23.43 26.06
N SER A 204 -21.10 24.77 26.03
CA SER A 204 -21.38 25.63 27.19
C SER A 204 -22.82 25.50 27.70
N ASN A 205 -23.74 25.11 26.83
CA ASN A 205 -25.19 25.16 27.02
C ASN A 205 -25.79 23.79 27.37
N LEU A 206 -24.94 22.76 27.54
CA LEU A 206 -25.33 21.44 28.01
C LEU A 206 -26.07 21.50 29.36
N GLN A 207 -27.28 20.96 29.42
CA GLN A 207 -27.94 20.67 30.69
C GLN A 207 -27.30 19.43 31.31
N VAL A 208 -26.92 19.52 32.59
CA VAL A 208 -26.37 18.39 33.35
C VAL A 208 -27.37 18.02 34.44
N PHE A 209 -27.82 16.77 34.45
CA PHE A 209 -28.57 16.18 35.55
C PHE A 209 -27.59 15.35 36.40
N ASP A 210 -27.30 15.86 37.59
CA ASP A 210 -26.58 15.11 38.61
C ASP A 210 -27.55 14.10 39.23
N ALA A 211 -27.30 12.81 38.99
CA ALA A 211 -28.09 11.67 39.46
C ALA A 211 -27.21 10.70 40.26
N ARG A 212 -26.15 11.20 40.90
CA ARG A 212 -25.22 10.43 41.74
C ARG A 212 -25.81 10.02 43.10
N ASP A 213 -27.05 10.45 43.39
CA ASP A 213 -27.86 10.02 44.53
C ASP A 213 -28.66 8.72 44.27
N CYS A 214 -28.77 8.33 42.99
CA CYS A 214 -29.49 7.15 42.51
C CYS A 214 -28.93 5.83 43.08
N LYS A 215 -29.81 4.92 43.52
CA LYS A 215 -29.44 3.65 44.19
C LYS A 215 -29.96 2.41 43.46
N THR A 216 -31.07 2.54 42.73
CA THR A 216 -31.80 1.42 42.11
C THR A 216 -31.97 1.60 40.60
N ALA A 217 -32.19 0.50 39.86
CA ALA A 217 -32.40 0.58 38.42
C ALA A 217 -33.73 1.28 38.06
N LYS A 218 -34.73 1.22 38.97
CA LYS A 218 -35.96 1.99 38.84
C LYS A 218 -35.71 3.50 38.94
N GLU A 219 -34.91 3.97 39.90
CA GLU A 219 -34.53 5.40 39.96
C GLU A 219 -33.73 5.82 38.72
N MET A 220 -32.86 4.95 38.19
CA MET A 220 -32.19 5.20 36.90
C MET A 220 -33.21 5.37 35.76
N PHE A 221 -34.23 4.51 35.70
CA PHE A 221 -35.29 4.59 34.71
C PHE A 221 -36.08 5.90 34.82
N GLU A 222 -36.45 6.32 36.03
CA GLU A 222 -37.13 7.60 36.26
C GLU A 222 -36.26 8.80 35.85
N TYR A 223 -34.97 8.80 36.19
CA TYR A 223 -34.02 9.82 35.74
C TYR A 223 -33.84 9.84 34.22
N ILE A 224 -33.86 8.68 33.56
CA ILE A 224 -33.78 8.56 32.09
C ILE A 224 -35.08 9.04 31.42
N CYS A 225 -36.25 8.76 32.00
CA CYS A 225 -37.52 9.29 31.48
C CYS A 225 -37.56 10.83 31.56
N ARG A 226 -37.12 11.41 32.69
CA ARG A 226 -36.98 12.87 32.87
C ARG A 226 -35.99 13.48 31.85
N HIS A 227 -34.88 12.79 31.58
CA HIS A 227 -33.91 13.18 30.55
C HIS A 227 -34.57 13.22 29.16
N ILE A 228 -35.25 12.14 28.76
CA ILE A 228 -35.90 12.04 27.44
C ILE A 228 -36.99 13.12 27.28
N GLN A 229 -37.82 13.35 28.30
CA GLN A 229 -38.85 14.39 28.27
C GLN A 229 -38.24 15.80 28.12
N TYR A 230 -37.25 16.14 28.96
CA TYR A 230 -36.58 17.44 28.92
C TYR A 230 -35.84 17.66 27.59
N ALA A 231 -35.14 16.64 27.09
CA ALA A 231 -34.33 16.74 25.90
C ALA A 231 -35.17 16.74 24.62
N THR A 232 -36.30 16.03 24.59
CA THR A 232 -37.21 15.99 23.42
C THR A 232 -38.00 17.29 23.26
N ASN A 233 -38.48 17.90 24.35
CA ASN A 233 -39.04 19.26 24.38
C ASN A 233 -39.97 19.59 23.19
N ASN A 234 -40.97 18.72 22.96
CA ASN A 234 -41.96 18.83 21.87
C ASN A 234 -41.34 19.00 20.47
N GLY A 235 -40.19 18.37 20.23
CA GLY A 235 -39.44 18.42 18.96
C GLY A 235 -38.26 19.40 18.98
N ASN A 236 -38.29 20.45 19.80
CA ASN A 236 -37.22 21.43 19.88
C ASN A 236 -36.06 20.93 20.77
N ILE A 237 -35.22 20.05 20.21
CA ILE A 237 -34.27 19.22 20.95
C ILE A 237 -33.26 20.04 21.77
N ARG A 238 -33.19 19.76 23.07
CA ARG A 238 -32.22 20.35 24.01
C ARG A 238 -31.08 19.37 24.29
N SER A 239 -29.84 19.84 24.31
CA SER A 239 -28.68 18.99 24.69
C SER A 239 -28.63 18.77 26.20
N ALA A 240 -28.73 17.51 26.63
CA ALA A 240 -28.65 17.10 28.01
C ALA A 240 -27.66 15.94 28.23
N ILE A 241 -27.20 15.80 29.47
CA ILE A 241 -26.52 14.62 29.99
C ILE A 241 -27.08 14.29 31.37
N THR A 242 -27.27 13.01 31.67
CA THR A 242 -27.53 12.53 33.04
C THR A 242 -26.35 11.72 33.52
N ILE A 243 -25.84 11.99 34.71
CA ILE A 243 -24.64 11.34 35.26
C ILE A 243 -25.02 10.59 36.53
N PHE A 244 -24.95 9.26 36.44
CA PHE A 244 -25.18 8.32 37.54
C PHE A 244 -23.92 8.18 38.42
N PRO A 245 -23.97 7.43 39.56
CA PRO A 245 -22.84 7.33 40.49
C PRO A 245 -21.51 6.91 39.84
N GLN A 246 -20.40 7.34 40.45
CA GLN A 246 -19.05 6.96 40.02
C GLN A 246 -18.75 5.49 40.31
N ARG A 247 -17.93 4.87 39.44
CA ARG A 247 -17.33 3.56 39.70
C ARG A 247 -16.48 3.63 40.98
N THR A 248 -16.74 2.69 41.89
CA THR A 248 -15.98 2.54 43.14
C THR A 248 -14.93 1.43 43.02
N ASP A 249 -15.35 0.18 42.79
CA ASP A 249 -14.50 -1.02 42.83
C ASP A 249 -14.51 -1.86 41.54
N GLY A 250 -15.19 -1.39 40.48
CA GLY A 250 -15.38 -2.12 39.23
C GLY A 250 -16.48 -3.20 39.25
N LYS A 251 -17.07 -3.50 40.42
CA LYS A 251 -18.19 -4.45 40.58
C LYS A 251 -19.50 -3.71 40.73
N HIS A 252 -19.53 -2.62 41.49
CA HIS A 252 -20.72 -1.83 41.81
C HIS A 252 -21.06 -0.78 40.74
N ASP A 253 -20.75 -1.07 39.47
CA ASP A 253 -20.99 -0.19 38.33
C ASP A 253 -22.49 0.13 38.14
N PHE A 254 -22.78 1.35 37.66
CA PHE A 254 -24.08 1.73 37.13
C PHE A 254 -23.97 1.73 35.60
N ARG A 255 -24.84 0.97 34.91
CA ARG A 255 -24.77 0.77 33.45
C ARG A 255 -26.15 0.88 32.80
N VAL A 256 -26.24 1.69 31.75
CA VAL A 256 -27.23 1.48 30.69
C VAL A 256 -26.62 0.45 29.73
N TRP A 257 -27.35 -0.63 29.43
CA TRP A 257 -26.85 -1.67 28.53
C TRP A 257 -27.11 -1.33 27.05
N ASN A 258 -28.12 -0.50 26.78
CA ASN A 258 -28.45 -0.01 25.44
C ASN A 258 -27.33 0.92 24.89
N SER A 259 -27.03 0.83 23.58
CA SER A 259 -26.02 1.70 22.93
C SER A 259 -26.45 3.17 22.85
N GLN A 260 -27.73 3.38 22.58
CA GLN A 260 -28.47 4.64 22.69
C GLN A 260 -29.70 4.34 23.56
N LEU A 261 -30.28 5.34 24.23
CA LEU A 261 -31.50 5.14 25.03
C LEU A 261 -32.61 4.55 24.16
N ILE A 262 -33.11 5.36 23.22
CA ILE A 262 -34.12 4.96 22.24
C ILE A 262 -33.41 4.27 21.08
N ARG A 263 -33.89 3.09 20.68
CA ARG A 263 -33.41 2.41 19.48
C ARG A 263 -34.43 1.39 18.96
N TYR A 264 -34.42 1.13 17.66
CA TYR A 264 -35.25 0.09 17.05
C TYR A 264 -34.67 -1.32 17.18
N ALA A 265 -35.56 -2.29 17.29
CA ALA A 265 -35.29 -3.72 17.33
C ALA A 265 -34.79 -4.25 15.97
N GLY A 266 -34.08 -5.38 16.01
CA GLY A 266 -33.66 -6.15 14.85
C GLY A 266 -34.00 -7.63 15.04
N TYR A 267 -34.91 -8.15 14.23
CA TYR A 267 -35.39 -9.52 14.30
C TYR A 267 -34.78 -10.36 13.18
N GLN A 268 -33.82 -11.22 13.51
CA GLN A 268 -33.30 -12.21 12.55
C GLN A 268 -34.36 -13.30 12.32
N MET A 269 -34.81 -13.41 11.08
CA MET A 269 -35.88 -14.33 10.67
C MET A 269 -35.32 -15.71 10.27
N PRO A 270 -36.15 -16.77 10.23
CA PRO A 270 -35.69 -18.14 9.94
C PRO A 270 -35.08 -18.34 8.55
N ASP A 271 -35.40 -17.48 7.59
CA ASP A 271 -34.84 -17.46 6.22
C ASP A 271 -33.48 -16.73 6.12
N GLY A 272 -33.03 -16.11 7.21
CA GLY A 272 -31.82 -15.29 7.27
C GLY A 272 -32.02 -13.80 6.96
N SER A 273 -33.25 -13.37 6.65
CA SER A 273 -33.59 -11.94 6.55
C SER A 273 -33.62 -11.27 7.93
N VAL A 274 -33.74 -9.94 7.95
CA VAL A 274 -33.92 -9.16 9.18
C VAL A 274 -35.10 -8.20 9.02
N ILE A 275 -36.00 -8.19 10.00
CA ILE A 275 -37.02 -7.16 10.17
C ILE A 275 -36.52 -6.13 11.19
N GLY A 276 -36.55 -4.84 10.85
CA GLY A 276 -36.04 -3.76 11.70
C GLY A 276 -34.56 -3.41 11.45
N ASP A 277 -33.85 -2.98 12.50
CA ASP A 277 -32.43 -2.56 12.43
C ASP A 277 -31.47 -3.76 12.58
N PRO A 278 -30.73 -4.17 11.52
CA PRO A 278 -29.75 -5.27 11.61
C PRO A 278 -28.65 -5.02 12.65
N ALA A 279 -28.28 -3.78 12.91
CA ALA A 279 -27.27 -3.45 13.92
C ALA A 279 -27.80 -3.51 15.36
N SER A 280 -29.06 -3.89 15.57
CA SER A 280 -29.69 -4.14 16.87
C SER A 280 -29.91 -5.63 17.17
N VAL A 281 -29.62 -6.55 16.25
CA VAL A 281 -30.01 -7.98 16.36
C VAL A 281 -29.46 -8.69 17.60
N GLU A 282 -28.18 -8.46 17.97
CA GLU A 282 -27.61 -9.05 19.19
C GLU A 282 -28.35 -8.59 20.45
N PHE A 283 -28.60 -7.28 20.55
CA PHE A 283 -29.25 -6.65 21.70
C PHE A 283 -30.75 -6.97 21.78
N THR A 284 -31.44 -7.00 20.64
CA THR A 284 -32.88 -7.35 20.55
C THR A 284 -33.11 -8.77 21.05
N LYS A 285 -32.24 -9.71 20.66
CA LYS A 285 -32.27 -11.09 21.16
C LYS A 285 -32.02 -11.14 22.68
N LEU A 286 -31.11 -10.32 23.19
CA LEU A 286 -30.84 -10.21 24.63
C LEU A 286 -32.07 -9.69 25.40
N CYS A 287 -32.78 -8.68 24.89
CA CYS A 287 -34.05 -8.24 25.49
C CYS A 287 -35.07 -9.38 25.60
N ILE A 288 -35.24 -10.16 24.53
CA ILE A 288 -36.17 -11.30 24.48
C ILE A 288 -35.75 -12.40 25.47
N GLU A 289 -34.46 -12.72 25.54
CA GLU A 289 -33.94 -13.74 26.47
C GLU A 289 -34.04 -13.34 27.95
N LEU A 290 -34.14 -12.03 28.24
CA LEU A 290 -34.41 -11.49 29.57
C LEU A 290 -35.92 -11.31 29.87
N GLY A 291 -36.81 -11.63 28.93
CA GLY A 291 -38.26 -11.67 29.13
C GLY A 291 -39.08 -10.63 28.38
N TRP A 292 -38.46 -9.76 27.56
CA TRP A 292 -39.20 -8.81 26.71
C TRP A 292 -40.05 -9.52 25.65
N LYS A 293 -41.24 -8.96 25.36
CA LYS A 293 -42.19 -9.51 24.39
C LYS A 293 -42.13 -8.73 23.07
N PRO A 294 -41.50 -9.27 22.01
CA PRO A 294 -41.35 -8.58 20.74
C PRO A 294 -42.68 -8.50 19.98
N LYS A 295 -42.89 -7.43 19.19
CA LYS A 295 -44.07 -7.28 18.33
C LYS A 295 -43.77 -7.64 16.86
N TYR A 296 -42.50 -7.86 16.53
CA TYR A 296 -41.98 -8.15 15.19
C TYR A 296 -42.22 -7.03 14.15
N GLY A 297 -42.41 -5.80 14.62
CA GLY A 297 -42.52 -4.60 13.81
C GLY A 297 -41.15 -4.06 13.36
N ARG A 298 -41.10 -3.45 12.18
CA ARG A 298 -39.89 -2.86 11.57
C ARG A 298 -39.32 -1.66 12.35
N PHE A 299 -40.12 -1.08 13.24
CA PHE A 299 -39.76 0.05 14.08
C PHE A 299 -40.24 -0.16 15.53
N ASP A 300 -40.17 -1.40 16.02
CA ASP A 300 -40.37 -1.69 17.44
C ASP A 300 -39.24 -1.07 18.26
N VAL A 301 -39.53 -0.24 19.25
CA VAL A 301 -38.53 0.32 20.17
C VAL A 301 -38.14 -0.76 21.20
N VAL A 302 -36.83 -1.00 21.38
CA VAL A 302 -36.34 -1.92 22.42
C VAL A 302 -36.48 -1.30 23.81
N PRO A 303 -36.73 -2.10 24.86
CA PRO A 303 -36.78 -1.58 26.22
C PRO A 303 -35.40 -1.13 26.72
N LEU A 304 -35.40 -0.36 27.80
CA LEU A 304 -34.17 -0.10 28.55
C LEU A 304 -33.79 -1.34 29.36
N ILE A 305 -32.52 -1.70 29.30
CA ILE A 305 -31.90 -2.68 30.20
C ILE A 305 -30.93 -1.91 31.09
N LEU A 306 -31.25 -1.83 32.38
CA LEU A 306 -30.56 -0.98 33.35
C LEU A 306 -30.00 -1.80 34.51
N GLN A 307 -28.77 -1.47 34.90
CA GLN A 307 -28.04 -2.07 36.00
C GLN A 307 -27.60 -0.96 36.95
N ALA A 308 -27.99 -1.07 38.23
CA ALA A 308 -27.59 -0.17 39.30
C ALA A 308 -26.74 -0.93 40.32
N ASN A 309 -25.71 -0.26 40.88
CA ASN A 309 -24.92 -0.76 42.00
C ASN A 309 -24.46 -2.23 41.86
N GLY A 310 -24.01 -2.61 40.65
CA GLY A 310 -23.52 -3.96 40.35
C GLY A 310 -24.56 -5.10 40.33
N GLN A 311 -25.85 -4.81 40.52
CA GLN A 311 -26.93 -5.81 40.54
C GLN A 311 -27.22 -6.38 39.14
N ASP A 312 -28.00 -7.47 39.09
CA ASP A 312 -28.47 -8.02 37.81
C ASP A 312 -29.45 -7.08 37.10
N PRO A 313 -29.35 -6.93 35.78
CA PRO A 313 -30.07 -5.91 35.04
C PRO A 313 -31.58 -6.12 35.03
N GLU A 314 -32.32 -5.03 35.15
CA GLU A 314 -33.78 -4.96 35.07
C GLU A 314 -34.23 -4.41 33.70
N ILE A 315 -35.37 -4.89 33.20
CA ILE A 315 -36.00 -4.39 31.96
C ILE A 315 -37.05 -3.34 32.31
N PHE A 316 -37.02 -2.20 31.62
CA PHE A 316 -38.06 -1.18 31.67
C PHE A 316 -38.58 -0.87 30.26
N GLU A 317 -39.87 -1.06 30.03
CA GLU A 317 -40.55 -0.56 28.83
C GLU A 317 -40.86 0.93 28.98
N TYR A 318 -40.75 1.69 27.90
CA TYR A 318 -41.02 3.12 27.89
C TYR A 318 -42.51 3.44 28.05
N PRO A 319 -42.88 4.52 28.76
CA PRO A 319 -44.17 5.17 28.57
C PRO A 319 -44.25 5.63 27.10
N PRO A 320 -45.21 5.16 26.29
CA PRO A 320 -45.22 5.41 24.84
C PRO A 320 -45.19 6.91 24.48
N GLU A 321 -45.76 7.75 25.33
CA GLU A 321 -45.88 9.20 25.14
C GLU A 321 -44.57 9.98 25.23
N ILE A 322 -43.48 9.39 25.76
CA ILE A 322 -42.17 10.07 25.81
C ILE A 322 -41.29 9.81 24.57
N ILE A 323 -41.72 8.94 23.67
CA ILE A 323 -40.98 8.56 22.46
C ILE A 323 -41.57 9.28 21.24
N LEU A 324 -41.01 10.44 20.91
CA LEU A 324 -41.38 11.17 19.69
C LEU A 324 -40.78 10.48 18.44
N GLU A 325 -41.65 9.92 17.60
CA GLU A 325 -41.28 9.36 16.30
C GLU A 325 -41.72 10.27 15.15
N VAL A 326 -40.81 10.50 14.19
CA VAL A 326 -41.04 11.26 12.96
C VAL A 326 -41.29 10.27 11.81
N PRO A 327 -42.53 10.05 11.34
CA PRO A 327 -42.80 9.36 10.08
C PRO A 327 -42.27 10.17 8.89
N MET A 328 -41.79 9.47 7.87
CA MET A 328 -41.06 10.06 6.74
C MET A 328 -41.95 10.27 5.51
N GLU A 329 -41.85 11.44 4.91
CA GLU A 329 -42.46 11.80 3.63
C GLU A 329 -41.51 12.64 2.78
N HIS A 330 -41.70 12.63 1.46
CA HIS A 330 -40.87 13.39 0.53
C HIS A 330 -41.70 14.51 -0.12
N PRO A 331 -41.20 15.76 -0.20
CA PRO A 331 -41.98 16.91 -0.69
C PRO A 331 -42.38 16.84 -2.17
N LYS A 332 -41.82 15.89 -2.92
CA LYS A 332 -42.02 15.68 -4.37
C LYS A 332 -42.50 14.27 -4.74
N TYR A 333 -42.38 13.29 -3.84
CA TYR A 333 -42.69 11.89 -4.13
C TYR A 333 -43.70 11.37 -3.09
N GLU A 334 -44.99 11.45 -3.40
CA GLU A 334 -46.06 11.06 -2.49
C GLU A 334 -45.96 9.58 -2.07
N TRP A 335 -45.55 8.72 -3.00
CA TRP A 335 -45.28 7.28 -2.78
C TRP A 335 -44.22 7.00 -1.71
N PHE A 336 -43.41 7.98 -1.31
CA PHE A 336 -42.39 7.78 -0.26
C PHE A 336 -43.05 7.40 1.08
N LYS A 337 -44.30 7.82 1.31
CA LYS A 337 -45.10 7.44 2.49
C LYS A 337 -45.41 5.95 2.54
N GLU A 338 -45.55 5.30 1.38
CA GLU A 338 -45.78 3.85 1.28
C GLU A 338 -44.58 3.01 1.74
N LEU A 339 -43.40 3.63 1.90
CA LEU A 339 -42.24 2.94 2.45
C LEU A 339 -42.35 2.69 3.96
N ASP A 340 -43.36 3.26 4.64
CA ASP A 340 -43.58 3.18 6.10
C ASP A 340 -42.28 3.33 6.88
N LEU A 341 -41.55 4.43 6.60
CA LEU A 341 -40.31 4.78 7.27
C LEU A 341 -40.60 5.78 8.39
N LYS A 342 -39.93 5.62 9.52
CA LYS A 342 -39.95 6.57 10.64
C LYS A 342 -38.60 6.61 11.34
N TRP A 343 -38.37 7.63 12.17
CA TRP A 343 -37.21 7.65 13.07
C TRP A 343 -37.51 8.39 14.38
N TYR A 344 -36.91 7.97 15.49
CA TYR A 344 -37.06 8.65 16.79
C TYR A 344 -36.30 9.98 16.80
N ALA A 345 -36.86 11.00 17.45
CA ALA A 345 -36.36 12.37 17.40
C ALA A 345 -35.03 12.61 18.15
N LEU A 346 -34.71 11.76 19.14
CA LEU A 346 -33.68 12.05 20.16
C LEU A 346 -32.45 11.11 20.07
N PRO A 347 -31.29 11.58 19.55
CA PRO A 347 -30.06 10.79 19.49
C PRO A 347 -29.31 10.80 20.83
N ALA A 348 -29.84 10.07 21.82
CA ALA A 348 -29.25 9.95 23.16
C ALA A 348 -28.33 8.73 23.26
N VAL A 349 -27.01 8.93 23.14
CA VAL A 349 -25.97 7.89 23.27
C VAL A 349 -25.79 7.53 24.75
N ALA A 350 -25.76 6.23 25.06
CA ALA A 350 -25.84 5.74 26.45
C ALA A 350 -24.71 4.77 26.88
N ASN A 351 -23.93 4.23 25.94
CA ASN A 351 -22.81 3.30 26.24
C ASN A 351 -21.44 4.00 26.46
N MET A 352 -21.41 5.32 26.61
CA MET A 352 -20.20 6.07 26.96
C MET A 352 -20.01 6.17 28.47
N LEU A 353 -18.74 6.15 28.92
CA LEU A 353 -18.32 6.55 30.26
C LEU A 353 -17.69 7.94 30.22
N LEU A 354 -17.86 8.72 31.28
CA LEU A 354 -17.18 10.00 31.49
C LEU A 354 -15.97 9.80 32.41
N GLU A 355 -14.78 10.22 31.99
CA GLU A 355 -13.56 10.19 32.79
C GLU A 355 -13.16 11.61 33.22
N VAL A 356 -12.98 11.82 34.53
CA VAL A 356 -12.73 13.12 35.16
C VAL A 356 -11.68 12.97 36.26
N GLY A 357 -10.47 13.50 36.05
CA GLY A 357 -9.44 13.48 37.09
C GLY A 357 -9.09 12.09 37.61
N GLY A 358 -9.23 11.05 36.78
CA GLY A 358 -9.06 9.65 37.19
C GLY A 358 -10.31 8.96 37.76
N LEU A 359 -11.40 9.69 38.04
CA LEU A 359 -12.72 9.11 38.33
C LEU A 359 -13.41 8.67 37.03
N GLU A 360 -14.18 7.58 37.10
CA GLU A 360 -14.92 7.01 35.96
C GLU A 360 -16.41 6.92 36.30
N PHE A 361 -17.27 7.56 35.50
CA PHE A 361 -18.74 7.49 35.62
C PHE A 361 -19.29 6.61 34.49
N THR A 362 -19.84 5.45 34.82
CA THR A 362 -20.05 4.33 33.88
C THR A 362 -21.43 4.28 33.22
N ALA A 363 -22.36 5.14 33.65
CA ALA A 363 -23.58 5.47 32.92
C ALA A 363 -23.72 6.99 32.80
N CYS A 364 -23.52 7.50 31.58
CA CYS A 364 -23.60 8.92 31.25
C CYS A 364 -24.41 9.17 29.97
N PRO A 365 -25.70 8.83 29.90
CA PRO A 365 -26.53 9.08 28.72
C PRO A 365 -26.55 10.57 28.35
N PHE A 366 -26.18 10.86 27.11
CA PHE A 366 -25.96 12.21 26.54
C PHE A 366 -26.65 12.34 25.18
N ASN A 367 -27.27 13.49 24.89
CA ASN A 367 -27.85 13.77 23.58
C ASN A 367 -27.38 15.08 22.93
N GLY A 368 -27.30 15.03 21.61
CA GLY A 368 -27.40 16.21 20.74
C GLY A 368 -28.75 16.23 20.01
N TRP A 369 -28.77 16.82 18.82
CA TRP A 369 -29.81 16.64 17.79
C TRP A 369 -29.19 15.95 16.57
N TYR A 370 -30.02 15.45 15.65
CA TYR A 370 -29.55 14.72 14.48
C TYR A 370 -28.90 15.63 13.43
N MET A 371 -27.86 15.11 12.78
CA MET A 371 -27.47 15.54 11.44
C MET A 371 -28.22 14.66 10.43
N GLY A 372 -28.86 15.26 9.43
CA GLY A 372 -29.77 14.55 8.51
C GLY A 372 -29.15 13.33 7.81
N THR A 373 -27.85 13.37 7.53
CA THR A 373 -27.11 12.28 6.87
C THR A 373 -26.82 11.09 7.77
N GLU A 374 -26.94 11.20 9.09
CA GLU A 374 -26.87 10.03 9.98
C GLU A 374 -28.10 9.13 9.72
N ILE A 375 -29.31 9.70 9.80
CA ILE A 375 -30.55 8.97 9.48
C ILE A 375 -30.61 8.61 7.99
N GLY A 376 -30.49 9.62 7.11
CA GLY A 376 -30.71 9.47 5.67
C GLY A 376 -29.69 8.59 4.97
N VAL A 377 -28.44 8.55 5.44
CA VAL A 377 -27.35 7.75 4.83
C VAL A 377 -27.04 6.54 5.70
N ARG A 378 -26.55 6.75 6.94
CA ARG A 378 -26.02 5.66 7.77
C ARG A 378 -27.07 4.74 8.37
N ASP A 379 -28.28 5.22 8.65
CA ASP A 379 -29.38 4.37 9.13
C ASP A 379 -30.18 3.78 7.95
N PHE A 380 -30.64 4.61 7.01
CA PHE A 380 -31.53 4.16 5.93
C PHE A 380 -30.83 3.55 4.70
N CYS A 381 -29.69 4.08 4.23
CA CYS A 381 -29.09 3.66 2.96
C CYS A 381 -28.00 2.59 3.08
N ASP A 382 -27.29 2.54 4.20
CA ASP A 382 -26.19 1.60 4.42
C ASP A 382 -26.63 0.14 4.25
N VAL A 383 -25.82 -0.65 3.53
CA VAL A 383 -26.13 -2.04 3.16
C VAL A 383 -26.19 -3.00 4.35
N GLN A 384 -25.53 -2.65 5.45
CA GLN A 384 -25.57 -3.36 6.74
C GLN A 384 -26.65 -2.83 7.70
N ARG A 385 -27.54 -1.95 7.21
CA ARG A 385 -28.67 -1.34 7.95
C ARG A 385 -29.96 -1.53 7.14
N TYR A 386 -30.83 -0.53 7.02
CA TYR A 386 -32.13 -0.69 6.34
C TYR A 386 -32.03 -0.81 4.80
N ASN A 387 -30.90 -0.45 4.18
CA ASN A 387 -30.56 -0.71 2.77
C ASN A 387 -31.66 -0.30 1.74
N ILE A 388 -32.41 0.78 1.99
CA ILE A 388 -33.59 1.13 1.17
C ILE A 388 -33.23 1.68 -0.22
N LEU A 389 -31.96 2.03 -0.42
CA LEU A 389 -31.46 2.84 -1.53
C LEU A 389 -31.88 2.31 -2.91
N LYS A 390 -31.90 0.98 -3.10
CA LYS A 390 -32.27 0.34 -4.37
C LYS A 390 -33.78 0.36 -4.64
N GLU A 391 -34.61 0.33 -3.60
CA GLU A 391 -36.06 0.42 -3.75
C GLU A 391 -36.49 1.85 -4.08
N VAL A 392 -35.94 2.82 -3.36
CA VAL A 392 -36.14 4.25 -3.67
C VAL A 392 -35.68 4.57 -5.09
N GLY A 393 -34.48 4.11 -5.48
CA GLY A 393 -33.99 4.31 -6.85
C GLY A 393 -34.89 3.73 -7.94
N ARG A 394 -35.56 2.59 -7.68
CA ARG A 394 -36.55 2.01 -8.60
C ARG A 394 -37.83 2.84 -8.68
N ARG A 395 -38.38 3.25 -7.53
CA ARG A 395 -39.60 4.09 -7.46
C ARG A 395 -39.39 5.50 -8.04
N MET A 396 -38.15 6.00 -8.03
CA MET A 396 -37.71 7.20 -8.75
C MET A 396 -37.51 6.99 -10.27
N GLY A 397 -37.70 5.78 -10.80
CA GLY A 397 -37.50 5.47 -12.23
C GLY A 397 -36.04 5.43 -12.69
N LEU A 398 -35.08 5.15 -11.79
CA LEU A 398 -33.64 5.15 -12.09
C LEU A 398 -33.14 3.78 -12.58
N GLU A 399 -32.08 3.79 -13.40
CA GLU A 399 -31.42 2.59 -13.95
C GLU A 399 -30.57 1.86 -12.87
N THR A 400 -31.24 1.25 -11.88
CA THR A 400 -30.60 0.64 -10.69
C THR A 400 -29.66 -0.56 -10.97
N ASN A 401 -29.56 -1.00 -12.21
CA ASN A 401 -28.62 -2.00 -12.71
C ASN A 401 -27.29 -1.42 -13.22
N LYS A 402 -27.20 -0.10 -13.48
CA LYS A 402 -26.02 0.54 -14.10
C LYS A 402 -25.44 1.62 -13.20
N LEU A 403 -24.27 1.38 -12.61
CA LEU A 403 -23.64 2.31 -11.67
C LEU A 403 -23.34 3.69 -12.29
N ALA A 404 -22.96 3.73 -13.57
CA ALA A 404 -22.71 4.97 -14.31
C ALA A 404 -23.95 5.88 -14.52
N SER A 405 -25.16 5.46 -14.13
CA SER A 405 -26.34 6.33 -14.12
C SER A 405 -26.45 7.23 -12.87
N LEU A 406 -25.51 7.11 -11.93
CA LEU A 406 -25.49 7.80 -10.63
C LEU A 406 -26.79 7.62 -9.83
N TRP A 407 -27.46 6.47 -10.00
CA TRP A 407 -28.75 6.21 -9.35
C TRP A 407 -28.66 6.19 -7.82
N LYS A 408 -27.51 5.75 -7.28
CA LYS A 408 -27.25 5.73 -5.83
C LYS A 408 -27.18 7.15 -5.29
N ASP A 409 -26.39 8.00 -5.94
CA ASP A 409 -26.14 9.39 -5.59
C ASP A 409 -27.44 10.21 -5.65
N ARG A 410 -28.25 9.99 -6.67
CA ARG A 410 -29.58 10.59 -6.80
C ARG A 410 -30.56 10.10 -5.74
N ALA A 411 -30.60 8.80 -5.45
CA ALA A 411 -31.52 8.24 -4.46
C ALA A 411 -31.14 8.63 -3.02
N VAL A 412 -29.84 8.64 -2.66
CA VAL A 412 -29.41 9.00 -1.30
C VAL A 412 -29.67 10.48 -0.99
N VAL A 413 -29.50 11.37 -1.98
CA VAL A 413 -29.87 12.79 -1.86
C VAL A 413 -31.36 12.94 -1.57
N GLU A 414 -32.25 12.30 -2.35
CA GLU A 414 -33.70 12.48 -2.14
C GLU A 414 -34.23 11.73 -0.89
N ILE A 415 -33.56 10.68 -0.41
CA ILE A 415 -33.81 10.11 0.94
C ILE A 415 -33.42 11.10 2.04
N ASN A 416 -32.26 11.76 1.92
CA ASN A 416 -31.85 12.77 2.88
C ASN A 416 -32.76 14.02 2.84
N VAL A 417 -33.31 14.38 1.67
CA VAL A 417 -34.37 15.40 1.55
C VAL A 417 -35.64 14.96 2.27
N ALA A 418 -36.08 13.70 2.15
CA ALA A 418 -37.24 13.18 2.88
C ALA A 418 -37.06 13.31 4.39
N VAL A 419 -35.89 12.92 4.92
CA VAL A 419 -35.55 13.06 6.34
C VAL A 419 -35.62 14.52 6.81
N LEU A 420 -34.92 15.42 6.13
CA LEU A 420 -34.89 16.84 6.51
C LEU A 420 -36.28 17.48 6.44
N HIS A 421 -37.04 17.24 5.36
CA HIS A 421 -38.40 17.74 5.20
C HIS A 421 -39.36 17.21 6.27
N SER A 422 -39.27 15.93 6.62
CA SER A 422 -40.16 15.28 7.60
C SER A 422 -39.96 15.83 9.01
N PHE A 423 -38.70 15.99 9.43
CA PHE A 423 -38.35 16.61 10.71
C PHE A 423 -38.78 18.08 10.75
N GLN A 424 -38.49 18.87 9.70
CA GLN A 424 -38.90 20.27 9.60
C GLN A 424 -40.43 20.44 9.67
N LYS A 425 -41.18 19.63 8.90
CA LYS A 425 -42.66 19.65 8.88
C LYS A 425 -43.28 19.36 10.25
N GLN A 426 -42.61 18.54 11.06
CA GLN A 426 -43.05 18.17 12.41
C GLN A 426 -42.43 19.05 13.51
N ASN A 427 -41.73 20.13 13.13
CA ASN A 427 -41.03 21.07 14.03
C ASN A 427 -39.97 20.40 14.93
N VAL A 428 -39.35 19.31 14.45
CA VAL A 428 -38.30 18.58 15.17
C VAL A 428 -36.92 19.06 14.74
N THR A 429 -36.06 19.41 15.71
CA THR A 429 -34.72 19.94 15.47
C THR A 429 -33.83 18.91 14.76
N ILE A 430 -33.44 19.24 13.54
CA ILE A 430 -32.45 18.52 12.74
C ILE A 430 -31.53 19.53 12.05
N MET A 431 -30.30 19.13 11.74
CA MET A 431 -29.32 19.96 11.05
C MET A 431 -28.88 19.30 9.74
N ASP A 432 -28.76 20.05 8.66
CA ASP A 432 -28.13 19.55 7.44
C ASP A 432 -26.60 19.48 7.59
N HIS A 433 -25.95 18.72 6.72
CA HIS A 433 -24.53 18.41 6.82
C HIS A 433 -23.60 19.54 6.35
N HIS A 434 -24.08 20.51 5.55
CA HIS A 434 -23.31 21.69 5.18
C HIS A 434 -23.32 22.71 6.34
N SER A 435 -24.48 23.02 6.92
CA SER A 435 -24.59 23.88 8.09
C SER A 435 -23.82 23.32 9.29
N ALA A 436 -23.87 22.00 9.51
CA ALA A 436 -23.07 21.34 10.54
C ALA A 436 -21.56 21.49 10.30
N ALA A 437 -21.10 21.32 9.06
CA ALA A 437 -19.70 21.50 8.67
C ALA A 437 -19.22 22.95 8.85
N GLU A 438 -19.99 23.94 8.39
CA GLU A 438 -19.68 25.36 8.61
C GLU A 438 -19.62 25.72 10.11
N SER A 439 -20.60 25.26 10.88
CA SER A 439 -20.67 25.46 12.32
C SER A 439 -19.45 24.87 13.03
N PHE A 440 -19.02 23.67 12.61
CA PHE A 440 -17.81 23.05 13.13
C PHE A 440 -16.53 23.81 12.77
N MET A 441 -16.42 24.36 11.55
CA MET A 441 -15.27 25.19 11.17
C MET A 441 -15.19 26.48 12.00
N LYS A 442 -16.32 27.14 12.25
CA LYS A 442 -16.42 28.32 13.13
C LYS A 442 -16.03 27.98 14.57
N TYR A 443 -16.45 26.81 15.07
CA TYR A 443 -16.03 26.28 16.38
C TYR A 443 -14.52 25.99 16.44
N MET A 444 -13.97 25.29 15.44
CA MET A 444 -12.55 24.94 15.37
C MET A 444 -11.67 26.20 15.38
N GLN A 445 -11.99 27.20 14.55
CA GLN A 445 -11.27 28.49 14.54
C GLN A 445 -11.27 29.16 15.92
N ASN A 446 -12.38 29.09 16.66
CA ASN A 446 -12.46 29.62 18.02
C ASN A 446 -11.62 28.81 19.02
N GLU A 447 -11.64 27.48 18.96
CA GLU A 447 -10.82 26.64 19.86
C GLU A 447 -9.31 26.82 19.60
N TYR A 448 -8.87 26.96 18.34
CA TYR A 448 -7.49 27.33 18.04
C TYR A 448 -7.13 28.72 18.61
N ARG A 449 -8.03 29.70 18.51
CA ARG A 449 -7.82 31.05 19.09
C ARG A 449 -7.74 31.06 20.62
N VAL A 450 -8.54 30.23 21.30
CA VAL A 450 -8.71 30.27 22.77
C VAL A 450 -7.85 29.24 23.52
N ARG A 451 -7.49 28.12 22.87
CA ARG A 451 -6.77 26.98 23.49
C ARG A 451 -5.57 26.47 22.67
N GLY A 452 -5.33 27.01 21.47
CA GLY A 452 -4.20 26.58 20.63
C GLY A 452 -4.38 25.23 19.95
N GLY A 453 -5.61 24.70 19.83
CA GLY A 453 -5.85 23.47 19.08
C GLY A 453 -7.29 22.97 19.16
N CYS A 454 -7.60 21.92 18.41
CA CYS A 454 -8.95 21.33 18.40
C CYS A 454 -8.89 19.84 18.03
N PRO A 455 -9.10 18.90 18.98
CA PRO A 455 -9.10 17.48 18.68
C PRO A 455 -10.31 17.11 17.81
N ALA A 456 -10.08 16.44 16.69
CA ALA A 456 -11.14 16.06 15.75
C ALA A 456 -10.79 14.78 14.97
N ASP A 457 -11.79 13.92 14.79
CA ASP A 457 -11.67 12.68 14.03
C ASP A 457 -12.24 12.85 12.63
N TRP A 458 -11.38 13.13 11.64
CA TRP A 458 -11.76 13.42 10.25
C TRP A 458 -12.68 12.33 9.66
N VAL A 459 -12.44 11.05 10.00
CA VAL A 459 -13.22 9.88 9.53
C VAL A 459 -14.68 9.93 9.99
N TRP A 460 -14.98 10.65 11.07
CA TRP A 460 -16.33 10.79 11.61
C TRP A 460 -16.92 12.21 11.43
N ILE A 461 -16.08 13.24 11.44
CA ILE A 461 -16.49 14.65 11.29
C ILE A 461 -16.84 14.98 9.82
N VAL A 462 -16.24 14.32 8.84
CA VAL A 462 -16.64 14.48 7.44
C VAL A 462 -17.97 13.75 7.19
N PRO A 463 -19.01 14.43 6.66
CA PRO A 463 -20.29 13.80 6.38
C PRO A 463 -20.20 12.67 5.33
N PRO A 464 -20.99 11.59 5.46
CA PRO A 464 -20.94 10.43 4.55
C PRO A 464 -21.55 10.70 3.16
N MET A 465 -22.21 11.84 2.97
CA MET A 465 -22.72 12.34 1.69
C MET A 465 -22.15 13.74 1.47
N SER A 466 -21.84 14.09 0.21
CA SER A 466 -21.32 15.41 -0.18
C SER A 466 -20.02 15.85 0.49
N GLY A 467 -19.27 14.96 1.15
CA GLY A 467 -18.12 15.32 1.98
C GLY A 467 -17.13 16.28 1.32
N SER A 468 -16.71 16.01 0.07
CA SER A 468 -15.75 16.85 -0.68
C SER A 468 -16.28 18.20 -1.18
N ILE A 469 -17.52 18.57 -0.84
CA ILE A 469 -18.07 19.93 -1.01
C ILE A 469 -18.52 20.52 0.35
N THR A 470 -17.87 20.07 1.44
CA THR A 470 -17.97 20.66 2.78
C THR A 470 -16.58 21.12 3.24
N PRO A 471 -16.47 22.27 3.94
CA PRO A 471 -15.16 22.84 4.30
C PRO A 471 -14.38 21.97 5.30
N VAL A 472 -15.05 21.05 5.99
CA VAL A 472 -14.42 20.10 6.92
C VAL A 472 -13.62 19.00 6.23
N PHE A 473 -13.93 18.66 4.97
CA PHE A 473 -13.15 17.69 4.21
C PHE A 473 -11.76 18.22 3.85
N HIS A 474 -11.68 19.50 3.49
CA HIS A 474 -10.43 20.16 3.10
C HIS A 474 -9.55 20.59 4.28
N GLN A 475 -10.04 20.46 5.52
CA GLN A 475 -9.30 20.82 6.72
C GLN A 475 -8.52 19.60 7.25
N GLU A 476 -7.19 19.71 7.34
CA GLU A 476 -6.38 18.75 8.10
C GLU A 476 -6.73 18.83 9.59
N MET A 477 -6.81 17.68 10.25
CA MET A 477 -7.23 17.54 11.65
C MET A 477 -6.36 16.54 12.41
N LEU A 478 -6.24 16.72 13.72
CA LEU A 478 -5.50 15.82 14.61
C LEU A 478 -6.45 15.12 15.58
N ASN A 479 -6.33 13.79 15.68
CA ASN A 479 -7.17 12.96 16.54
C ASN A 479 -6.40 12.55 17.81
N TYR A 480 -6.67 13.25 18.91
CA TYR A 480 -6.02 13.09 20.20
C TYR A 480 -7.01 13.28 21.36
N VAL A 481 -6.67 12.73 22.53
CA VAL A 481 -7.54 12.64 23.71
C VAL A 481 -7.09 13.65 24.76
N LEU A 482 -8.00 14.56 25.15
CA LEU A 482 -7.85 15.51 26.25
C LEU A 482 -8.80 15.12 27.38
N THR A 483 -8.38 15.31 28.63
CA THR A 483 -9.24 15.15 29.81
C THR A 483 -9.96 16.46 30.20
N PRO A 484 -11.15 16.39 30.83
CA PRO A 484 -12.08 15.25 30.91
C PRO A 484 -12.53 14.72 29.53
N PHE A 485 -12.98 13.46 29.46
CA PHE A 485 -13.26 12.78 28.19
C PHE A 485 -14.42 11.78 28.24
N PHE A 486 -15.03 11.48 27.08
CA PHE A 486 -16.00 10.39 26.91
C PHE A 486 -15.37 9.20 26.16
N TYR A 487 -15.23 8.05 26.82
CA TYR A 487 -14.83 6.80 26.16
C TYR A 487 -16.04 5.90 25.92
N TYR A 488 -16.05 5.13 24.84
CA TYR A 488 -16.98 4.01 24.69
C TYR A 488 -16.61 2.87 25.64
N GLN A 489 -17.60 2.10 26.07
CA GLN A 489 -17.39 0.90 26.89
C GLN A 489 -17.55 -0.38 26.07
N VAL A 490 -16.96 -1.47 26.57
CA VAL A 490 -17.37 -2.82 26.17
C VAL A 490 -18.84 -3.05 26.58
N ASP A 491 -19.60 -3.73 25.73
CA ASP A 491 -21.00 -4.08 25.94
C ASP A 491 -21.19 -4.80 27.29
N ALA A 492 -22.09 -4.29 28.14
CA ALA A 492 -22.20 -4.73 29.53
C ALA A 492 -22.50 -6.23 29.67
N TRP A 493 -23.34 -6.79 28.79
CA TRP A 493 -23.69 -8.22 28.78
C TRP A 493 -22.51 -9.15 28.46
N LYS A 494 -21.40 -8.62 27.94
CA LYS A 494 -20.16 -9.38 27.65
C LYS A 494 -19.21 -9.45 28.86
N THR A 495 -19.43 -8.61 29.88
CA THR A 495 -18.59 -8.55 31.10
C THR A 495 -19.36 -8.70 32.42
N HIS A 496 -20.70 -8.67 32.41
CA HIS A 496 -21.51 -8.79 33.62
C HIS A 496 -21.39 -10.17 34.29
N ILE A 497 -21.28 -10.17 35.61
CA ILE A 497 -21.27 -11.35 36.47
C ILE A 497 -22.66 -11.47 37.09
N TRP A 498 -23.35 -12.56 36.78
CA TRP A 498 -24.73 -12.77 37.19
C TRP A 498 -24.81 -13.24 38.65
N HIS A 499 -25.69 -12.62 39.43
CA HIS A 499 -25.98 -13.06 40.80
C HIS A 499 -27.04 -14.16 40.79
N ASP A 500 -28.06 -14.00 39.95
CA ASP A 500 -29.07 -14.99 39.62
C ASP A 500 -28.74 -15.64 38.26
N GLU A 501 -28.04 -16.77 38.31
CA GLU A 501 -27.73 -17.61 37.16
C GLU A 501 -28.99 -18.17 36.44
N THR A 502 -30.20 -18.05 37.01
CA THR A 502 -31.46 -18.41 36.31
C THR A 502 -31.96 -17.29 35.39
N ARG A 503 -31.71 -16.02 35.73
CA ARG A 503 -31.97 -14.84 34.89
C ARG A 503 -30.94 -14.66 33.78
N ARG A 504 -29.78 -15.32 33.88
CA ARG A 504 -28.71 -15.26 32.89
C ARG A 504 -29.21 -15.68 31.49
N PRO A 505 -29.10 -14.82 30.46
CA PRO A 505 -29.39 -15.18 29.08
C PRO A 505 -28.63 -16.45 28.71
N LYS A 506 -29.35 -17.47 28.25
CA LYS A 506 -28.78 -18.80 27.98
C LYS A 506 -27.62 -18.67 27.00
N LYS A 507 -26.40 -18.70 27.55
CA LYS A 507 -25.16 -18.50 26.80
C LYS A 507 -25.20 -19.42 25.59
N ARG A 508 -25.21 -18.85 24.37
CA ARG A 508 -24.98 -19.64 23.16
C ARG A 508 -23.53 -20.14 23.22
N GLU A 509 -23.33 -21.26 23.93
CA GLU A 509 -22.61 -22.36 23.31
C GLU A 509 -23.23 -22.56 21.94
N ILE A 510 -22.62 -21.95 20.93
CA ILE A 510 -22.79 -22.43 19.57
C ILE A 510 -22.02 -23.75 19.58
N LYS A 511 -22.67 -24.82 20.08
CA LYS A 511 -22.13 -26.18 20.09
C LYS A 511 -21.50 -26.41 18.74
N LEU A 512 -20.33 -27.03 18.68
CA LEU A 512 -19.60 -27.14 17.41
C LEU A 512 -20.48 -27.74 16.32
N SER A 513 -21.40 -28.65 16.68
CA SER A 513 -22.44 -29.23 15.83
C SER A 513 -23.54 -28.27 15.33
N ILE A 514 -23.80 -27.13 15.96
CA ILE A 514 -24.76 -26.11 15.49
C ILE A 514 -24.06 -25.09 14.58
N LEU A 515 -22.87 -24.62 14.94
CA LEU A 515 -22.08 -23.79 14.00
C LEU A 515 -21.75 -24.62 12.77
N ALA A 516 -21.26 -25.85 12.96
CA ALA A 516 -21.04 -26.80 11.87
C ALA A 516 -22.33 -27.27 11.20
N LYS A 517 -23.55 -27.06 11.73
CA LYS A 517 -24.83 -27.30 11.01
C LYS A 517 -25.29 -26.09 10.19
N ALA A 518 -25.14 -24.87 10.69
CA ALA A 518 -25.43 -23.66 9.91
C ALA A 518 -24.37 -23.46 8.82
N VAL A 519 -23.10 -23.68 9.17
CA VAL A 519 -22.00 -23.81 8.21
C VAL A 519 -22.18 -25.06 7.37
N LEU A 520 -22.67 -26.23 7.84
CA LEU A 520 -23.05 -27.31 6.91
C LEU A 520 -24.16 -26.86 5.99
N PHE A 521 -25.17 -26.09 6.40
CA PHE A 521 -26.30 -25.78 5.53
C PHE A 521 -25.93 -24.72 4.47
N ALA A 522 -25.24 -23.66 4.88
CA ALA A 522 -24.65 -22.69 3.96
C ALA A 522 -23.57 -23.33 3.07
N SER A 523 -22.71 -24.19 3.63
CA SER A 523 -21.71 -24.97 2.88
C SER A 523 -22.33 -26.14 2.13
N LEU A 524 -23.55 -26.60 2.38
CA LEU A 524 -24.26 -27.60 1.58
C LEU A 524 -25.05 -26.93 0.46
N LEU A 525 -25.47 -25.67 0.61
CA LEU A 525 -25.97 -24.86 -0.50
C LEU A 525 -24.81 -24.41 -1.39
N LEU A 526 -23.69 -23.96 -0.81
CA LEU A 526 -22.46 -23.64 -1.54
C LEU A 526 -21.78 -24.89 -2.10
N GLN A 527 -21.75 -26.03 -1.41
CA GLN A 527 -21.28 -27.29 -2.01
C GLN A 527 -22.29 -27.85 -3.02
N LYS A 528 -23.61 -27.75 -2.85
CA LYS A 528 -24.53 -28.17 -3.91
C LYS A 528 -24.38 -27.31 -5.16
N THR A 529 -24.15 -26.01 -5.03
CA THR A 529 -23.94 -25.12 -6.19
C THR A 529 -22.52 -25.16 -6.75
N MET A 530 -21.48 -25.34 -5.93
CA MET A 530 -20.07 -25.39 -6.36
C MET A 530 -19.52 -26.82 -6.56
N ALA A 531 -20.19 -27.89 -6.12
CA ALA A 531 -19.88 -29.27 -6.51
C ALA A 531 -20.78 -29.77 -7.65
N ALA A 532 -21.88 -29.06 -7.96
CA ALA A 532 -22.50 -29.12 -9.28
C ALA A 532 -21.69 -28.38 -10.36
N ARG A 533 -20.74 -27.52 -9.96
CA ARG A 533 -19.71 -26.96 -10.86
C ARG A 533 -18.48 -27.88 -10.89
N PRO A 534 -17.81 -28.04 -12.05
CA PRO A 534 -16.51 -28.72 -12.11
C PRO A 534 -15.47 -27.98 -11.28
N LYS A 535 -14.54 -28.75 -10.67
CA LYS A 535 -13.43 -28.21 -9.89
C LYS A 535 -12.28 -27.80 -10.80
N VAL A 536 -11.71 -26.63 -10.52
CA VAL A 536 -10.56 -26.08 -11.26
C VAL A 536 -9.51 -25.64 -10.25
N THR A 537 -8.25 -25.95 -10.56
CA THR A 537 -7.13 -25.68 -9.67
C THR A 537 -6.08 -24.90 -10.42
N VAL A 538 -5.83 -23.66 -10.02
CA VAL A 538 -4.75 -22.82 -10.55
C VAL A 538 -3.53 -23.00 -9.66
N ILE A 539 -2.41 -23.45 -10.22
CA ILE A 539 -1.10 -23.48 -9.55
C ILE A 539 -0.13 -22.52 -10.23
N TYR A 540 0.71 -21.84 -9.45
CA TYR A 540 1.68 -20.89 -9.97
C TYR A 540 3.07 -21.01 -9.32
N ALA A 541 4.09 -20.65 -10.11
CA ALA A 541 5.46 -20.47 -9.63
C ALA A 541 6.08 -19.22 -10.25
N THR A 542 6.80 -18.45 -9.43
CA THR A 542 7.28 -17.11 -9.79
C THR A 542 8.48 -16.69 -8.93
N GLU A 543 9.41 -15.97 -9.53
CA GLU A 543 10.50 -15.26 -8.84
C GLU A 543 10.17 -13.78 -8.58
N THR A 544 9.18 -13.22 -9.30
CA THR A 544 8.98 -11.77 -9.41
C THR A 544 7.53 -11.32 -9.20
N GLY A 545 6.61 -12.23 -8.87
CA GLY A 545 5.18 -11.94 -8.64
C GLY A 545 4.35 -11.86 -9.93
N LYS A 546 4.97 -11.92 -11.12
CA LYS A 546 4.23 -11.76 -12.39
C LYS A 546 3.35 -12.96 -12.72
N SER A 547 3.87 -14.18 -12.61
CA SER A 547 3.10 -15.42 -12.81
C SER A 547 1.94 -15.53 -11.81
N GLU A 548 2.18 -15.11 -10.56
CA GLU A 548 1.18 -15.02 -9.49
C GLU A 548 0.06 -14.01 -9.82
N THR A 549 0.43 -12.84 -10.34
CA THR A 549 -0.54 -11.81 -10.78
C THR A 549 -1.44 -12.35 -11.90
N LEU A 550 -0.84 -13.00 -12.89
CA LEU A 550 -1.59 -13.62 -13.98
C LEU A 550 -2.44 -14.80 -13.49
N ALA A 551 -1.94 -15.62 -12.55
CA ALA A 551 -2.69 -16.72 -11.95
C ALA A 551 -3.92 -16.25 -11.17
N ASN A 552 -3.81 -15.16 -10.40
CA ASN A 552 -4.96 -14.54 -9.73
C ASN A 552 -5.99 -14.00 -10.74
N SER A 553 -5.53 -13.43 -11.85
CA SER A 553 -6.40 -13.00 -12.95
C SER A 553 -7.13 -14.20 -13.60
N LEU A 554 -6.41 -15.31 -13.87
CA LEU A 554 -6.97 -16.56 -14.37
C LEU A 554 -7.99 -17.18 -13.41
N CYS A 555 -7.69 -17.19 -12.11
CA CYS A 555 -8.60 -17.67 -11.07
C CYS A 555 -9.89 -16.85 -11.03
N SER A 556 -9.78 -15.53 -11.22
CA SER A 556 -10.93 -14.62 -11.29
C SER A 556 -11.80 -14.91 -12.52
N LEU A 557 -11.19 -15.10 -13.69
CA LEU A 557 -11.87 -15.49 -14.93
C LEU A 557 -12.60 -16.84 -14.82
N PHE A 558 -11.92 -17.88 -14.31
CA PHE A 558 -12.52 -19.22 -14.20
C PHE A 558 -13.64 -19.27 -13.16
N SER A 559 -13.59 -18.47 -12.10
CA SER A 559 -14.64 -18.41 -11.07
C SER A 559 -16.01 -17.94 -11.58
N CYS A 560 -16.08 -17.31 -12.76
CA CYS A 560 -17.34 -17.01 -13.44
C CYS A 560 -18.18 -18.27 -13.72
N ALA A 561 -17.55 -19.41 -14.04
CA ALA A 561 -18.21 -20.67 -14.40
C ALA A 561 -17.95 -21.82 -13.41
N PHE A 562 -16.74 -21.89 -12.85
CA PHE A 562 -16.21 -23.08 -12.18
C PHE A 562 -16.16 -22.95 -10.65
N ASN A 563 -15.74 -24.03 -9.99
CA ASN A 563 -15.31 -24.03 -8.58
C ASN A 563 -13.79 -23.98 -8.53
N THR A 564 -13.25 -22.76 -8.48
CA THR A 564 -11.82 -22.49 -8.65
C THR A 564 -11.11 -22.33 -7.30
N LYS A 565 -9.97 -23.01 -7.11
CA LYS A 565 -8.95 -22.67 -6.08
C LYS A 565 -7.66 -22.21 -6.75
N ILE A 566 -6.88 -21.38 -6.04
CA ILE A 566 -5.51 -21.00 -6.41
C ILE A 566 -4.54 -21.41 -5.29
N LEU A 567 -3.35 -21.89 -5.65
CA LEU A 567 -2.28 -22.34 -4.75
C LEU A 567 -0.91 -21.98 -5.32
N CYS A 568 0.08 -21.72 -4.46
CA CYS A 568 1.48 -21.70 -4.88
C CYS A 568 1.98 -23.15 -5.12
N MET A 569 2.96 -23.35 -6.02
CA MET A 569 3.45 -24.70 -6.36
C MET A 569 4.13 -25.46 -5.22
N ASP A 570 4.64 -24.77 -4.20
CA ASP A 570 5.21 -25.36 -2.99
C ASP A 570 4.15 -25.70 -1.91
N GLU A 571 2.95 -25.12 -2.01
CA GLU A 571 1.77 -25.49 -1.23
C GLU A 571 0.99 -26.66 -1.85
N TYR A 572 1.19 -26.95 -3.14
CA TYR A 572 0.47 -28.01 -3.87
C TYR A 572 1.02 -29.41 -3.59
N ASN A 573 0.23 -30.25 -2.93
CA ASN A 573 0.58 -31.66 -2.72
C ASN A 573 0.38 -32.46 -4.02
N ILE A 574 1.46 -33.02 -4.57
CA ILE A 574 1.43 -33.88 -5.76
C ILE A 574 0.41 -35.04 -5.67
N SER A 575 0.13 -35.52 -4.45
CA SER A 575 -0.84 -36.61 -4.19
C SER A 575 -2.29 -36.21 -4.48
N ASP A 576 -2.58 -34.93 -4.69
CA ASP A 576 -3.89 -34.46 -5.12
C ASP A 576 -4.06 -34.49 -6.65
N LEU A 577 -3.00 -34.75 -7.42
CA LEU A 577 -3.04 -34.76 -8.88
C LEU A 577 -4.01 -35.82 -9.43
N GLU A 578 -4.13 -37.00 -8.80
CA GLU A 578 -5.15 -38.02 -9.16
C GLU A 578 -6.60 -37.65 -8.76
N LYS A 579 -6.79 -36.51 -8.06
CA LYS A 579 -8.09 -36.03 -7.56
C LYS A 579 -8.57 -34.78 -8.31
N GLU A 580 -7.70 -34.11 -9.05
CA GLU A 580 -8.04 -32.92 -9.81
C GLU A 580 -8.96 -33.24 -11.00
N THR A 581 -9.72 -32.23 -11.45
CA THR A 581 -10.62 -32.36 -12.61
C THR A 581 -10.11 -31.52 -13.78
N LEU A 582 -9.73 -30.26 -13.51
CA LEU A 582 -8.93 -29.42 -14.40
C LEU A 582 -7.80 -28.73 -13.61
N LEU A 583 -6.55 -28.96 -14.00
CA LEU A 583 -5.37 -28.28 -13.47
C LEU A 583 -4.89 -27.18 -14.45
N LEU A 584 -4.88 -25.93 -14.00
CA LEU A 584 -4.34 -24.79 -14.74
C LEU A 584 -2.99 -24.39 -14.13
N VAL A 585 -1.98 -24.22 -14.97
CA VAL A 585 -0.60 -23.97 -14.55
C VAL A 585 -0.12 -22.64 -15.11
N VAL A 586 0.34 -21.72 -14.26
CA VAL A 586 0.90 -20.43 -14.69
C VAL A 586 2.28 -20.24 -14.07
N THR A 587 3.34 -20.53 -14.83
CA THR A 587 4.71 -20.52 -14.29
C THR A 587 5.65 -19.65 -15.12
N SER A 588 6.59 -18.98 -14.46
CA SER A 588 7.79 -18.49 -15.13
C SER A 588 8.82 -19.60 -15.29
N THR A 589 9.77 -19.43 -16.20
CA THR A 589 11.04 -20.18 -16.26
C THR A 589 12.17 -19.30 -15.74
N PHE A 590 13.19 -19.86 -15.08
CA PHE A 590 14.28 -19.07 -14.49
C PHE A 590 15.66 -19.75 -14.57
N GLY A 591 16.73 -18.96 -14.51
CA GLY A 591 18.09 -19.46 -14.74
C GLY A 591 18.24 -20.02 -16.15
N ASN A 592 18.85 -21.20 -16.27
CA ASN A 592 19.04 -21.90 -17.54
C ASN A 592 17.97 -22.99 -17.75
N GLY A 593 16.71 -22.58 -18.00
CA GLY A 593 15.58 -23.50 -18.19
C GLY A 593 15.00 -24.12 -16.91
N ASP A 594 15.41 -23.66 -15.73
CA ASP A 594 15.03 -24.23 -14.44
C ASP A 594 13.71 -23.64 -13.90
N SER A 595 13.17 -24.26 -12.84
CA SER A 595 11.95 -23.77 -12.20
C SER A 595 12.24 -22.57 -11.27
N PRO A 596 11.27 -21.65 -11.09
CA PRO A 596 11.27 -20.71 -9.97
C PRO A 596 11.38 -21.45 -8.63
N ASN A 597 11.80 -20.77 -7.57
CA ASN A 597 12.12 -21.39 -6.30
C ASN A 597 10.93 -22.13 -5.67
N ASN A 598 9.74 -21.55 -5.70
CA ASN A 598 8.46 -22.17 -5.30
C ASN A 598 7.99 -23.29 -6.25
N GLY A 599 8.52 -23.39 -7.46
CA GLY A 599 8.26 -24.51 -8.39
C GLY A 599 9.10 -25.77 -8.11
N LYS A 600 10.18 -25.68 -7.32
CA LYS A 600 11.19 -26.76 -7.19
C LYS A 600 10.64 -28.02 -6.53
N THR A 601 9.84 -27.88 -5.47
CA THR A 601 9.21 -29.01 -4.77
C THR A 601 8.34 -29.79 -5.74
N LEU A 602 7.45 -29.09 -6.46
CA LEU A 602 6.56 -29.71 -7.43
C LEU A 602 7.32 -30.33 -8.62
N LYS A 603 8.35 -29.67 -9.14
CA LYS A 603 9.22 -30.22 -10.21
C LYS A 603 9.75 -31.60 -9.83
N ASN A 604 10.35 -31.73 -8.64
CA ASN A 604 10.93 -32.98 -8.16
C ASN A 604 9.86 -34.07 -7.94
N SER A 605 8.71 -33.70 -7.36
CA SER A 605 7.60 -34.61 -7.11
C SER A 605 6.90 -35.08 -8.41
N LEU A 606 6.70 -34.19 -9.38
CA LEU A 606 6.07 -34.50 -10.66
C LEU A 606 6.95 -35.41 -11.52
N LEU A 607 8.27 -35.18 -11.55
CA LEU A 607 9.22 -35.99 -12.32
C LEU A 607 9.30 -37.45 -11.85
N THR A 608 9.17 -37.70 -10.54
CA THR A 608 9.26 -39.04 -9.93
C THR A 608 7.99 -39.89 -10.09
N LEU A 609 6.84 -39.30 -10.47
CA LEU A 609 5.64 -40.05 -10.84
C LEU A 609 5.86 -40.85 -12.15
N LYS A 610 5.26 -42.04 -12.22
CA LYS A 610 5.35 -42.95 -13.38
C LYS A 610 4.10 -43.00 -14.26
N LEU A 611 2.90 -42.91 -13.67
CA LEU A 611 1.61 -42.95 -14.38
C LEU A 611 0.51 -42.37 -13.47
N LEU A 612 -0.51 -41.72 -14.02
CA LEU A 612 -1.76 -41.39 -13.32
C LEU A 612 -2.81 -42.47 -13.55
N ARG A 613 -3.59 -42.80 -12.51
CA ARG A 613 -4.71 -43.77 -12.59
C ARG A 613 -6.01 -43.17 -13.13
N LYS A 614 -6.01 -41.87 -13.48
CA LYS A 614 -7.18 -41.12 -13.98
C LYS A 614 -6.78 -40.06 -15.00
N ASN A 615 -7.61 -39.91 -16.01
CA ASN A 615 -7.50 -38.89 -17.04
C ASN A 615 -8.00 -37.54 -16.51
N ILE A 616 -7.12 -36.74 -15.91
CA ILE A 616 -7.41 -35.34 -15.56
C ILE A 616 -7.30 -34.44 -16.78
N ARG A 617 -7.99 -33.29 -16.81
CA ARG A 617 -7.69 -32.22 -17.80
C ARG A 617 -6.62 -31.29 -17.26
N TYR A 618 -5.81 -30.68 -18.14
CA TYR A 618 -4.87 -29.63 -17.74
C TYR A 618 -4.58 -28.60 -18.84
N ALA A 619 -4.10 -27.41 -18.46
CA ALA A 619 -3.56 -26.41 -19.38
C ALA A 619 -2.37 -25.68 -18.74
N VAL A 620 -1.38 -25.26 -19.55
CA VAL A 620 -0.17 -24.58 -19.07
C VAL A 620 0.03 -23.24 -19.79
N PHE A 621 0.40 -22.21 -19.04
CA PHE A 621 0.95 -20.96 -19.53
C PHE A 621 2.36 -20.71 -18.99
N GLY A 622 3.32 -20.55 -19.89
CA GLY A 622 4.71 -20.24 -19.60
C GLY A 622 5.02 -18.74 -19.76
N LEU A 623 5.61 -18.14 -18.72
CA LEU A 623 6.28 -16.85 -18.81
C LEU A 623 7.78 -17.11 -19.04
N GLY A 624 8.32 -16.61 -20.15
CA GLY A 624 9.73 -16.75 -20.49
C GLY A 624 10.28 -15.51 -21.18
N SER A 625 11.49 -15.63 -21.71
CA SER A 625 12.02 -14.66 -22.67
C SER A 625 12.83 -15.37 -23.76
N THR A 626 12.60 -15.00 -25.01
CA THR A 626 13.27 -15.59 -26.20
C THR A 626 14.79 -15.34 -26.24
N MET A 627 15.32 -14.50 -25.34
CA MET A 627 16.76 -14.28 -25.14
C MET A 627 17.47 -15.41 -24.34
N TYR A 628 16.73 -16.40 -23.86
CA TYR A 628 17.24 -17.63 -23.26
C TYR A 628 16.92 -18.80 -24.20
N PRO A 629 17.87 -19.72 -24.49
CA PRO A 629 17.63 -20.85 -25.40
C PRO A 629 16.47 -21.74 -24.94
N GLU A 630 16.37 -21.94 -23.62
CA GLU A 630 15.35 -22.74 -22.96
C GLU A 630 14.06 -21.92 -22.74
N PHE A 631 13.50 -21.37 -23.82
CA PHE A 631 12.30 -20.53 -23.79
C PHE A 631 11.11 -21.32 -23.21
N CYS A 632 10.48 -20.75 -22.19
CA CYS A 632 9.38 -21.36 -21.43
C CYS A 632 9.62 -22.80 -20.93
N ALA A 633 10.88 -23.26 -20.86
CA ALA A 633 11.19 -24.69 -20.72
C ALA A 633 10.60 -25.36 -19.47
N PHE A 634 10.40 -24.64 -18.35
CA PHE A 634 9.74 -25.25 -17.18
C PHE A 634 8.23 -25.46 -17.39
N ALA A 635 7.58 -24.61 -18.19
CA ALA A 635 6.19 -24.83 -18.59
C ALA A 635 6.07 -26.04 -19.54
N HIS A 636 6.95 -26.14 -20.53
CA HIS A 636 7.03 -27.30 -21.43
C HIS A 636 7.36 -28.60 -20.69
N ALA A 637 8.25 -28.57 -19.69
CA ALA A 637 8.57 -29.73 -18.87
C ALA A 637 7.37 -30.20 -18.02
N ILE A 638 6.52 -29.28 -17.53
CA ILE A 638 5.27 -29.64 -16.85
C ILE A 638 4.27 -30.23 -17.86
N ASP A 639 4.05 -29.59 -19.01
CA ASP A 639 3.13 -30.07 -20.05
C ASP A 639 3.50 -31.47 -20.54
N GLN A 640 4.75 -31.65 -20.98
CA GLN A 640 5.27 -32.92 -21.47
C GLN A 640 5.14 -34.01 -20.40
N LYS A 641 5.44 -33.70 -19.13
CA LYS A 641 5.35 -34.70 -18.05
C LYS A 641 3.90 -35.03 -17.68
N LEU A 642 2.98 -34.07 -17.69
CA LEU A 642 1.55 -34.32 -17.48
C LEU A 642 0.97 -35.18 -18.61
N SER A 643 1.31 -34.87 -19.86
CA SER A 643 0.95 -35.67 -21.04
C SER A 643 1.50 -37.11 -20.97
N GLN A 644 2.79 -37.29 -20.65
CA GLN A 644 3.42 -38.60 -20.41
C GLN A 644 2.74 -39.41 -19.29
N LEU A 645 2.20 -38.73 -18.28
CA LEU A 645 1.49 -39.36 -17.16
C LEU A 645 0.06 -39.80 -17.50
N GLY A 646 -0.47 -39.44 -18.68
CA GLY A 646 -1.83 -39.74 -19.13
C GLY A 646 -2.86 -38.63 -18.89
N ALA A 647 -2.42 -37.42 -18.52
CA ALA A 647 -3.32 -36.27 -18.42
C ALA A 647 -3.70 -35.74 -19.81
N LEU A 648 -4.94 -35.27 -19.96
CA LEU A 648 -5.47 -34.76 -21.22
C LEU A 648 -5.32 -33.25 -21.30
N GLN A 649 -4.55 -32.77 -22.27
CA GLN A 649 -4.42 -31.34 -22.52
C GLN A 649 -5.80 -30.71 -22.85
N LEU A 650 -6.03 -29.48 -22.41
CA LEU A 650 -7.24 -28.68 -22.67
C LEU A 650 -7.05 -27.75 -23.87
N THR A 651 -5.91 -27.06 -23.90
CA THR A 651 -5.42 -26.19 -24.97
C THR A 651 -3.91 -26.35 -25.07
N PRO A 652 -3.27 -26.05 -26.22
CA PRO A 652 -1.82 -25.96 -26.32
C PRO A 652 -1.21 -25.07 -25.22
N VAL A 653 0.07 -25.32 -24.92
CA VAL A 653 0.86 -24.48 -24.01
C VAL A 653 0.85 -23.05 -24.54
N GLY A 654 0.39 -22.10 -23.72
CA GLY A 654 0.51 -20.69 -24.04
C GLY A 654 1.89 -20.19 -23.63
N GLU A 655 2.56 -19.43 -24.49
CA GLU A 655 3.86 -18.85 -24.22
C GLU A 655 3.78 -17.33 -24.25
N GLY A 656 4.26 -16.68 -23.18
CA GLY A 656 4.40 -15.24 -23.12
C GLY A 656 5.86 -14.83 -23.05
N ASP A 657 6.38 -14.20 -24.11
CA ASP A 657 7.72 -13.62 -24.15
C ASP A 657 7.73 -12.23 -23.48
N GLU A 658 8.57 -12.07 -22.46
CA GLU A 658 8.82 -10.80 -21.77
C GLU A 658 9.24 -9.66 -22.72
N LEU A 659 9.76 -9.99 -23.91
CA LEU A 659 10.19 -9.06 -24.96
C LEU A 659 9.18 -8.94 -26.12
N ASN A 660 8.07 -9.68 -26.06
CA ASN A 660 7.05 -9.72 -27.11
C ASN A 660 5.66 -10.11 -26.59
N GLY A 661 4.98 -9.18 -25.92
CA GLY A 661 3.53 -9.28 -25.67
C GLY A 661 3.06 -10.28 -24.60
N GLN A 662 3.89 -10.64 -23.62
CA GLN A 662 3.59 -11.62 -22.56
C GLN A 662 2.17 -11.54 -21.96
N GLU A 663 1.70 -10.36 -21.57
CA GLU A 663 0.36 -10.14 -21.01
C GLU A 663 -0.78 -10.33 -22.03
N GLU A 664 -0.54 -10.06 -23.31
CA GLU A 664 -1.52 -10.21 -24.40
C GLU A 664 -1.65 -11.69 -24.79
N ALA A 665 -0.52 -12.38 -24.96
CA ALA A 665 -0.47 -13.82 -25.15
C ALA A 665 -1.21 -14.56 -24.01
N PHE A 666 -1.01 -14.11 -22.76
CA PHE A 666 -1.74 -14.63 -21.61
C PHE A 666 -3.25 -14.38 -21.70
N ARG A 667 -3.71 -13.17 -22.06
CA ARG A 667 -5.16 -12.88 -22.17
C ARG A 667 -5.83 -13.75 -23.25
N THR A 668 -5.21 -13.85 -24.42
CA THR A 668 -5.70 -14.64 -25.56
C THR A 668 -5.76 -16.13 -25.20
N TRP A 669 -4.70 -16.67 -24.58
CA TRP A 669 -4.69 -18.04 -24.04
C TRP A 669 -5.76 -18.25 -22.95
N ALA A 670 -5.88 -17.35 -21.98
CA ALA A 670 -6.81 -17.47 -20.85
C ALA A 670 -8.28 -17.48 -21.29
N VAL A 671 -8.65 -16.60 -22.24
CA VAL A 671 -10.01 -16.58 -22.83
C VAL A 671 -10.28 -17.85 -23.64
N THR A 672 -9.26 -18.37 -24.35
CA THR A 672 -9.37 -19.62 -25.11
C THR A 672 -9.57 -20.81 -24.17
N ALA A 673 -8.71 -20.98 -23.17
CA ALA A 673 -8.81 -22.02 -22.14
C ALA A 673 -10.14 -21.95 -21.38
N PHE A 674 -10.63 -20.75 -21.05
CA PHE A 674 -11.93 -20.59 -20.39
C PHE A 674 -13.10 -21.06 -21.28
N LYS A 675 -13.12 -20.67 -22.57
CA LYS A 675 -14.14 -21.12 -23.53
C LYS A 675 -14.10 -22.64 -23.73
N THR A 676 -12.92 -23.18 -24.03
CA THR A 676 -12.72 -24.62 -24.24
C THR A 676 -13.06 -25.45 -23.00
N ALA A 677 -12.81 -24.94 -21.78
CA ALA A 677 -13.31 -25.56 -20.55
C ALA A 677 -14.84 -25.51 -20.45
N CYS A 678 -15.47 -24.37 -20.76
CA CYS A 678 -16.93 -24.25 -20.72
C CYS A 678 -17.63 -25.18 -21.72
N ASP A 679 -16.98 -25.49 -22.85
CA ASP A 679 -17.45 -26.46 -23.83
C ASP A 679 -17.26 -27.90 -23.36
N ILE A 680 -16.05 -28.27 -22.90
CA ILE A 680 -15.72 -29.64 -22.48
C ILE A 680 -16.47 -30.09 -21.21
N PHE A 681 -16.85 -29.15 -20.34
CA PHE A 681 -17.61 -29.43 -19.11
C PHE A 681 -19.10 -29.04 -19.18
N ASP A 682 -19.64 -28.80 -20.39
CA ASP A 682 -21.06 -28.45 -20.66
C ASP A 682 -21.66 -27.39 -19.69
N ILE A 683 -20.98 -26.24 -19.61
CA ILE A 683 -21.43 -25.14 -18.73
C ILE A 683 -22.68 -24.48 -19.33
N ARG A 684 -23.84 -24.77 -18.72
CA ARG A 684 -25.13 -24.17 -19.07
C ARG A 684 -25.06 -22.65 -18.98
N GLY A 685 -25.54 -21.97 -20.03
CA GLY A 685 -25.54 -20.51 -20.09
C GLY A 685 -24.19 -19.87 -20.43
N LYS A 686 -23.19 -20.64 -20.91
CA LYS A 686 -21.86 -20.15 -21.31
C LYS A 686 -21.87 -18.88 -22.19
N ASN A 687 -22.83 -18.74 -23.10
CA ASN A 687 -22.98 -17.56 -23.97
C ASN A 687 -23.49 -16.29 -23.24
N SER A 688 -23.97 -16.43 -22.01
CA SER A 688 -24.47 -15.34 -21.16
C SER A 688 -23.49 -14.95 -20.05
N ILE A 689 -22.31 -15.57 -19.99
CA ILE A 689 -21.29 -15.25 -19.00
C ILE A 689 -20.57 -13.96 -19.44
N GLN A 690 -20.83 -12.87 -18.72
CA GLN A 690 -20.06 -11.63 -18.88
C GLN A 690 -18.63 -11.85 -18.35
N LEU A 691 -17.65 -11.82 -19.26
CA LEU A 691 -16.24 -11.85 -18.90
C LEU A 691 -15.79 -10.45 -18.43
N PRO A 692 -14.81 -10.33 -17.51
CA PRO A 692 -14.30 -9.03 -17.06
C PRO A 692 -13.68 -8.21 -18.21
N GLU A 693 -13.85 -6.88 -18.20
CA GLU A 693 -13.43 -5.98 -19.29
C GLU A 693 -11.99 -6.17 -19.76
N ILE A 694 -11.06 -6.50 -18.86
CA ILE A 694 -9.64 -6.75 -19.18
C ILE A 694 -9.43 -7.88 -20.21
N TYR A 695 -10.45 -8.73 -20.42
CA TYR A 695 -10.50 -9.82 -21.39
C TYR A 695 -11.43 -9.58 -22.58
N THR A 696 -12.10 -8.43 -22.66
CA THR A 696 -13.13 -8.12 -23.68
C THR A 696 -13.06 -6.71 -24.27
N SER A 697 -12.31 -5.78 -23.68
CA SER A 697 -12.15 -4.42 -24.19
C SER A 697 -11.41 -4.40 -25.53
N ASP A 698 -11.97 -3.74 -26.54
CA ASP A 698 -11.28 -3.49 -27.81
C ASP A 698 -9.94 -2.75 -27.59
N ASP A 699 -8.92 -3.20 -28.32
CA ASP A 699 -7.48 -2.96 -28.10
C ASP A 699 -7.01 -1.51 -28.43
N SER A 700 -7.94 -0.57 -28.46
CA SER A 700 -7.74 0.84 -28.81
C SER A 700 -7.27 1.69 -27.62
N TRP A 701 -6.46 2.71 -27.88
CA TRP A 701 -6.15 3.72 -26.89
C TRP A 701 -7.07 4.93 -27.06
N ASN A 702 -7.85 5.28 -26.04
CA ASN A 702 -8.80 6.37 -26.11
C ASN A 702 -8.24 7.64 -25.44
N PRO A 703 -7.83 8.69 -26.19
CA PRO A 703 -7.32 9.92 -25.60
C PRO A 703 -8.32 10.60 -24.66
N LYS A 704 -9.64 10.44 -24.87
CA LYS A 704 -10.67 11.03 -24.00
C LYS A 704 -10.76 10.35 -22.63
N LYS A 705 -10.11 9.19 -22.42
CA LYS A 705 -9.98 8.54 -21.11
C LYS A 705 -8.73 8.98 -20.33
N HIS A 706 -7.88 9.86 -20.86
CA HIS A 706 -6.65 10.29 -20.17
C HIS A 706 -6.47 11.82 -20.23
N ARG A 707 -5.91 12.41 -19.16
CA ARG A 707 -5.54 13.82 -19.14
C ARG A 707 -4.25 14.04 -18.36
N ILE A 708 -3.55 15.12 -18.73
CA ILE A 708 -2.42 15.65 -17.96
C ILE A 708 -2.92 16.79 -17.09
N VAL A 709 -2.51 16.79 -15.82
CA VAL A 709 -2.80 17.85 -14.85
C VAL A 709 -1.46 18.37 -14.31
N TYR A 710 -1.33 19.68 -14.14
CA TYR A 710 -0.13 20.26 -13.54
C TYR A 710 -0.10 20.01 -12.03
N ASP A 711 1.08 19.67 -11.52
CA ASP A 711 1.33 19.37 -10.11
C ASP A 711 2.45 20.27 -9.57
N SER A 712 2.55 20.40 -8.25
CA SER A 712 3.63 21.10 -7.55
C SER A 712 4.49 20.18 -6.67
N GLN A 713 4.13 18.90 -6.55
CA GLN A 713 4.90 17.93 -5.78
C GLN A 713 6.14 17.44 -6.55
N THR A 714 7.34 17.71 -6.04
CA THR A 714 8.58 17.16 -6.58
C THR A 714 8.70 15.66 -6.34
N MET A 715 9.25 14.94 -7.33
CA MET A 715 9.48 13.49 -7.25
C MET A 715 10.72 13.16 -6.41
N ASP A 716 10.54 12.40 -5.33
CA ASP A 716 11.62 11.59 -4.76
C ASP A 716 11.84 10.36 -5.65
N LEU A 717 12.93 10.37 -6.41
CA LEU A 717 13.29 9.28 -7.34
C LEU A 717 13.50 7.94 -6.61
N THR A 718 14.06 7.96 -5.39
CA THR A 718 14.36 6.74 -4.62
C THR A 718 13.05 6.08 -4.21
N LYS A 719 12.13 6.89 -3.66
CA LYS A 719 10.78 6.42 -3.30
C LYS A 719 9.98 5.99 -4.53
N ALA A 720 10.00 6.77 -5.61
CA ALA A 720 9.30 6.43 -6.85
C ALA A 720 9.72 5.05 -7.38
N LEU A 721 11.03 4.79 -7.48
CA LEU A 721 11.54 3.48 -7.92
C LEU A 721 11.23 2.36 -6.92
N SER A 722 11.23 2.64 -5.62
CA SER A 722 10.83 1.70 -4.58
C SER A 722 9.37 1.27 -4.72
N ASP A 723 8.46 2.25 -4.86
CA ASP A 723 7.02 2.03 -5.00
C ASP A 723 6.68 1.34 -6.34
N ILE A 724 7.35 1.70 -7.44
CA ILE A 724 7.14 1.12 -8.78
C ILE A 724 7.66 -0.32 -8.90
N HIS A 725 8.79 -0.66 -8.28
CA HIS A 725 9.41 -1.99 -8.41
C HIS A 725 9.14 -2.95 -7.23
N GLY A 726 8.57 -2.47 -6.13
CA GLY A 726 8.39 -3.26 -4.90
C GLY A 726 9.73 -3.75 -4.33
N LYS A 727 10.72 -2.85 -4.25
CA LYS A 727 12.08 -3.12 -3.76
C LYS A 727 12.55 -1.98 -2.86
N ASN A 728 13.30 -2.29 -1.81
CA ASN A 728 13.95 -1.28 -0.98
C ASN A 728 15.12 -0.63 -1.74
N VAL A 729 14.86 0.47 -2.44
CA VAL A 729 15.87 1.20 -3.22
C VAL A 729 16.70 2.09 -2.29
N ILE A 730 18.02 1.97 -2.44
CA ILE A 730 19.06 2.66 -1.67
C ILE A 730 19.74 3.67 -2.59
N PRO A 731 19.89 4.95 -2.21
CA PRO A 731 20.64 5.94 -2.97
C PRO A 731 22.15 5.83 -2.62
N MET A 732 22.90 5.06 -3.42
CA MET A 732 24.36 5.07 -3.34
C MET A 732 24.95 6.20 -4.20
N LYS A 733 26.27 6.39 -4.14
CA LYS A 733 27.02 7.38 -4.95
C LYS A 733 28.11 6.70 -5.77
N LEU A 734 28.34 7.15 -7.00
CA LEU A 734 29.49 6.69 -7.78
C LEU A 734 30.80 7.24 -7.17
N LYS A 735 31.53 6.40 -6.44
CA LYS A 735 32.81 6.75 -5.81
C LYS A 735 33.99 6.67 -6.78
N PHE A 736 33.98 5.68 -7.68
CA PHE A 736 35.11 5.38 -8.55
C PHE A 736 34.68 4.66 -9.83
N ARG A 737 35.34 4.98 -10.94
CA ARG A 737 35.20 4.31 -12.24
C ARG A 737 36.57 4.15 -12.90
N GLN A 738 36.87 2.96 -13.39
CA GLN A 738 38.12 2.65 -14.11
C GLN A 738 37.87 1.66 -15.25
N ASN A 739 38.44 1.90 -16.44
CA ASN A 739 38.47 0.88 -17.50
C ASN A 739 39.48 -0.22 -17.15
N LEU A 740 39.05 -1.47 -17.22
CA LEU A 740 39.84 -2.67 -16.96
C LEU A 740 40.45 -3.26 -18.24
N GLN A 741 40.04 -2.77 -19.41
CA GLN A 741 40.59 -3.18 -20.71
C GLN A 741 41.66 -2.20 -21.17
N SER A 742 42.58 -2.68 -22.00
CA SER A 742 43.57 -1.86 -22.68
C SER A 742 42.91 -0.77 -23.52
N LEU A 743 43.52 0.41 -23.62
CA LEU A 743 43.07 1.48 -24.52
C LEU A 743 43.14 1.10 -26.01
N LYS A 744 43.80 -0.04 -26.33
CA LYS A 744 43.81 -0.65 -27.67
C LYS A 744 42.58 -1.54 -27.95
N SER A 745 41.74 -1.81 -26.94
CA SER A 745 40.52 -2.60 -27.10
C SER A 745 39.42 -1.80 -27.82
N SER A 746 38.70 -2.45 -28.72
CA SER A 746 37.46 -1.92 -29.33
C SER A 746 36.23 -2.06 -28.42
N ARG A 747 36.43 -2.51 -27.18
CA ARG A 747 35.40 -2.68 -26.13
C ARG A 747 35.87 -2.00 -24.84
N VAL A 748 34.94 -1.78 -23.93
CA VAL A 748 35.20 -1.22 -22.60
C VAL A 748 34.53 -2.13 -21.56
N THR A 749 35.25 -2.45 -20.49
CA THR A 749 34.68 -3.06 -19.28
C THR A 749 35.19 -2.27 -18.09
N ILE A 750 34.29 -1.70 -17.29
CA ILE A 750 34.64 -0.85 -16.17
C ILE A 750 34.51 -1.56 -14.83
N LEU A 751 35.45 -1.30 -13.92
CA LEU A 751 35.21 -1.39 -12.49
C LEU A 751 34.45 -0.13 -12.06
N VAL A 752 33.28 -0.33 -11.48
CA VAL A 752 32.50 0.69 -10.79
C VAL A 752 32.58 0.42 -9.29
N LYS A 753 32.70 1.47 -8.46
CA LYS A 753 32.50 1.39 -7.01
C LYS A 753 31.42 2.35 -6.59
N LEU A 754 30.41 1.83 -5.92
CA LEU A 754 29.33 2.60 -5.29
C LEU A 754 29.59 2.70 -3.79
N SER A 755 29.33 3.85 -3.16
CA SER A 755 29.42 4.01 -1.70
C SER A 755 28.19 4.70 -1.10
N CYS A 756 27.90 4.45 0.17
CA CYS A 756 26.86 5.18 0.91
C CYS A 756 27.34 6.51 1.48
N GLU A 757 26.43 7.49 1.57
CA GLU A 757 26.67 8.80 2.20
C GLU A 757 26.42 8.78 3.71
N THR A 758 25.56 7.88 4.19
CA THR A 758 25.26 7.72 5.61
C THR A 758 26.29 6.82 6.31
N ASN A 759 26.36 6.90 7.64
CA ASN A 759 27.12 5.95 8.46
C ASN A 759 26.50 4.55 8.55
N GLN A 760 25.53 4.21 7.69
CA GLN A 760 24.94 2.88 7.61
C GLN A 760 25.79 1.97 6.71
N GLU A 761 25.91 0.72 7.10
CA GLU A 761 26.54 -0.33 6.29
C GLU A 761 25.51 -0.91 5.32
N VAL A 762 25.97 -1.41 4.17
CA VAL A 762 25.10 -2.14 3.23
C VAL A 762 25.45 -3.61 3.33
N HIS A 763 24.57 -4.38 3.96
CA HIS A 763 24.78 -5.82 4.10
C HIS A 763 24.43 -6.55 2.79
N TYR A 764 25.42 -7.23 2.24
CA TYR A 764 25.32 -8.15 1.10
C TYR A 764 26.35 -9.26 1.27
N LEU A 765 26.16 -10.40 0.60
CA LEU A 765 27.09 -11.52 0.63
C LEU A 765 27.85 -11.68 -0.70
N PRO A 766 29.08 -12.23 -0.68
CA PRO A 766 29.80 -12.61 -1.89
C PRO A 766 28.95 -13.50 -2.81
N GLY A 767 28.85 -13.13 -4.08
CA GLY A 767 28.04 -13.80 -5.10
C GLY A 767 26.60 -13.30 -5.26
N GLU A 768 26.16 -12.32 -4.46
CA GLU A 768 24.84 -11.69 -4.64
C GLU A 768 24.84 -10.63 -5.75
N HIS A 769 23.64 -10.21 -6.16
CA HIS A 769 23.44 -9.20 -7.21
C HIS A 769 23.04 -7.85 -6.63
N ILE A 770 23.38 -6.78 -7.34
CA ILE A 770 22.70 -5.49 -7.21
C ILE A 770 21.79 -5.28 -8.43
N GLY A 771 20.57 -4.79 -8.22
CA GLY A 771 19.75 -4.18 -9.26
C GLY A 771 20.01 -2.68 -9.30
N ILE A 772 20.43 -2.15 -10.44
CA ILE A 772 20.66 -0.71 -10.67
C ILE A 772 19.50 -0.14 -11.49
N SER A 773 18.91 0.98 -11.05
CA SER A 773 17.93 1.75 -11.83
C SER A 773 18.64 2.92 -12.52
N PRO A 774 18.79 2.90 -13.86
CA PRO A 774 19.58 3.90 -14.59
C PRO A 774 18.75 5.09 -15.07
N GLY A 775 19.43 6.12 -15.58
CA GLY A 775 18.84 7.10 -16.49
C GLY A 775 19.03 6.73 -17.96
N ASN A 776 18.04 7.02 -18.81
CA ASN A 776 18.17 7.06 -20.26
C ASN A 776 19.07 8.23 -20.70
N GLN A 777 19.59 8.18 -21.94
CA GLN A 777 20.51 9.21 -22.43
C GLN A 777 19.77 10.54 -22.73
N PRO A 778 20.25 11.71 -22.25
CA PRO A 778 19.58 12.99 -22.44
C PRO A 778 19.26 13.33 -23.89
N GLU A 779 20.11 12.91 -24.82
CA GLU A 779 19.94 13.12 -26.26
C GLU A 779 18.67 12.44 -26.80
N LEU A 780 18.37 11.21 -26.35
CA LEU A 780 17.13 10.49 -26.69
C LEU A 780 15.91 11.09 -25.98
N VAL A 781 16.07 11.53 -24.73
CA VAL A 781 14.99 12.16 -23.95
C VAL A 781 14.56 13.47 -24.59
N HIS A 782 15.52 14.34 -24.95
CA HIS A 782 15.23 15.62 -25.61
C HIS A 782 14.66 15.43 -27.02
N GLY A 783 15.21 14.51 -27.82
CA GLY A 783 14.68 14.20 -29.15
C GLY A 783 13.25 13.67 -29.11
N LEU A 784 12.93 12.81 -28.14
CA LEU A 784 11.56 12.31 -27.95
C LEU A 784 10.60 13.41 -27.48
N ILE A 785 11.00 14.27 -26.53
CA ILE A 785 10.18 15.42 -26.09
C ILE A 785 9.88 16.35 -27.27
N ALA A 786 10.85 16.59 -28.17
CA ALA A 786 10.67 17.39 -29.38
C ALA A 786 9.69 16.79 -30.41
N ARG A 787 9.22 15.55 -30.21
CA ARG A 787 8.17 14.90 -31.01
C ARG A 787 6.82 14.79 -30.32
N VAL A 788 6.67 15.27 -29.09
CA VAL A 788 5.40 15.24 -28.34
C VAL A 788 4.57 16.49 -28.62
N LYS A 789 3.34 16.30 -29.14
CA LYS A 789 2.45 17.38 -29.62
C LYS A 789 2.00 18.36 -28.52
N ASP A 790 1.91 17.90 -27.28
CA ASP A 790 1.44 18.65 -26.10
C ASP A 790 2.51 18.70 -24.99
N ALA A 791 3.80 18.71 -25.36
CA ALA A 791 4.91 18.66 -24.42
C ALA A 791 4.84 19.81 -23.38
N PRO A 792 4.82 19.51 -22.06
CA PRO A 792 4.85 20.53 -21.03
C PRO A 792 6.25 21.19 -20.94
N PRO A 793 6.36 22.38 -20.33
CA PRO A 793 7.66 22.98 -20.00
C PRO A 793 8.58 22.01 -19.23
N ALA A 794 9.89 22.12 -19.44
CA ALA A 794 10.87 21.12 -18.96
C ALA A 794 10.92 20.98 -17.42
N ASP A 795 10.60 22.06 -16.71
CA ASP A 795 10.48 22.18 -15.27
C ASP A 795 9.05 21.93 -14.73
N GLN A 796 8.04 21.94 -15.60
CA GLN A 796 6.65 21.70 -15.21
C GLN A 796 6.46 20.25 -14.76
N THR A 797 6.17 20.08 -13.47
CA THR A 797 5.74 18.79 -12.92
C THR A 797 4.32 18.50 -13.36
N ILE A 798 4.08 17.26 -13.81
CA ILE A 798 2.81 16.80 -14.32
C ILE A 798 2.35 15.53 -13.59
N ARG A 799 1.03 15.32 -13.56
CA ARG A 799 0.38 14.11 -13.10
C ARG A 799 -0.56 13.59 -14.19
N LEU A 800 -0.52 12.29 -14.43
CA LEU A 800 -1.45 11.60 -15.32
C LEU A 800 -2.72 11.23 -14.55
N GLU A 801 -3.88 11.51 -15.13
CA GLU A 801 -5.17 11.06 -14.62
C GLU A 801 -5.94 10.26 -15.67
N THR A 802 -6.56 9.17 -15.24
CA THR A 802 -7.36 8.27 -16.07
C THR A 802 -8.83 8.40 -15.67
N CYS A 803 -9.73 8.46 -16.66
CA CYS A 803 -11.17 8.54 -16.48
C CYS A 803 -11.77 7.14 -16.28
N THR A 804 -12.41 6.93 -15.14
CA THR A 804 -13.12 5.70 -14.79
C THR A 804 -14.46 5.61 -15.52
N GLU A 805 -15.08 4.42 -15.52
CA GLU A 805 -16.40 4.20 -16.14
C GLU A 805 -17.53 5.08 -15.58
N GLY A 806 -17.41 5.54 -14.33
CA GLY A 806 -18.34 6.48 -13.71
C GLY A 806 -18.12 7.95 -14.12
N GLY A 807 -17.18 8.24 -15.03
CA GLY A 807 -16.81 9.59 -15.43
C GLY A 807 -15.87 10.32 -14.46
N TYR A 808 -15.50 9.70 -13.34
CA TYR A 808 -14.57 10.28 -12.36
C TYR A 808 -13.12 10.12 -12.85
N TRP A 809 -12.38 11.22 -12.80
CA TRP A 809 -10.93 11.25 -13.03
C TRP A 809 -10.18 10.85 -11.76
N ALA A 810 -9.26 9.91 -11.88
CA ALA A 810 -8.39 9.45 -10.79
C ALA A 810 -6.92 9.48 -11.21
N SER A 811 -6.03 9.80 -10.29
CA SER A 811 -4.58 9.75 -10.51
C SER A 811 -4.14 8.35 -10.92
N GLU A 812 -3.45 8.25 -12.05
CA GLU A 812 -2.89 7.00 -12.53
C GLU A 812 -1.76 6.55 -11.61
N LYS A 813 -1.75 5.27 -11.20
CA LYS A 813 -0.80 4.76 -10.20
C LYS A 813 0.52 4.26 -10.81
N LYS A 814 0.55 4.08 -12.14
CA LYS A 814 1.72 3.61 -12.89
C LYS A 814 2.94 4.53 -12.76
N ILE A 815 2.72 5.85 -12.67
CA ILE A 815 3.78 6.87 -12.68
C ILE A 815 3.40 8.00 -11.69
N PRO A 816 4.28 8.37 -10.74
CA PRO A 816 4.03 9.48 -9.81
C PRO A 816 4.08 10.85 -10.50
N ALA A 817 3.69 11.90 -9.79
CA ALA A 817 3.89 13.27 -10.24
C ALA A 817 5.39 13.57 -10.43
N CYS A 818 5.78 14.00 -11.63
CA CYS A 818 7.15 14.27 -12.05
C CYS A 818 7.16 15.12 -13.34
N THR A 819 8.29 15.67 -13.77
CA THR A 819 8.36 16.31 -15.11
C THR A 819 8.40 15.26 -16.22
N LEU A 820 7.97 15.60 -17.45
CA LEU A 820 8.06 14.66 -18.58
C LEU A 820 9.51 14.18 -18.82
N SER A 821 10.50 15.07 -18.63
CA SER A 821 11.92 14.71 -18.68
C SER A 821 12.29 13.68 -17.60
N GLN A 822 11.82 13.84 -16.36
CA GLN A 822 12.05 12.85 -15.30
C GLN A 822 11.42 11.48 -15.61
N ALA A 823 10.19 11.45 -16.13
CA ALA A 823 9.51 10.22 -16.52
C ALA A 823 10.26 9.47 -17.63
N LEU A 824 10.63 10.18 -18.70
CA LEU A 824 11.36 9.62 -19.85
C LEU A 824 12.84 9.31 -19.52
N THR A 825 13.43 9.96 -18.53
CA THR A 825 14.80 9.64 -18.08
C THR A 825 14.83 8.40 -17.20
N TYR A 826 13.99 8.31 -16.17
CA TYR A 826 14.17 7.32 -15.09
C TYR A 826 13.06 6.27 -14.95
N LEU A 827 11.86 6.51 -15.49
CA LEU A 827 10.67 5.69 -15.17
C LEU A 827 10.17 4.87 -16.36
N LEU A 828 10.46 5.28 -17.61
CA LEU A 828 9.99 4.65 -18.84
C LEU A 828 11.15 4.10 -19.69
N ASP A 829 10.97 2.93 -20.29
CA ASP A 829 11.93 2.39 -21.27
C ASP A 829 11.58 2.94 -22.65
N ILE A 830 12.43 3.87 -23.12
CA ILE A 830 12.32 4.49 -24.46
C ILE A 830 13.18 3.75 -25.50
N THR A 831 13.89 2.69 -25.08
CA THR A 831 14.97 2.04 -25.86
C THR A 831 14.64 0.65 -26.37
N THR A 832 13.73 -0.06 -25.70
CA THR A 832 13.26 -1.37 -26.14
C THR A 832 12.33 -1.21 -27.36
N PRO A 833 12.53 -1.97 -28.47
CA PRO A 833 11.68 -1.87 -29.65
C PRO A 833 10.18 -2.07 -29.36
N PRO A 834 9.30 -1.17 -29.84
CA PRO A 834 7.85 -1.29 -29.65
C PRO A 834 7.28 -2.66 -30.03
N THR A 835 6.30 -3.13 -29.26
CA THR A 835 5.52 -4.34 -29.59
C THR A 835 4.54 -4.07 -30.73
N GLN A 836 4.07 -5.11 -31.42
CA GLN A 836 3.02 -4.98 -32.44
C GLN A 836 1.76 -4.28 -31.87
N GLN A 837 1.39 -4.54 -30.62
CA GLN A 837 0.31 -3.84 -29.92
C GLN A 837 0.56 -2.34 -29.71
N LEU A 838 1.80 -1.93 -29.42
CA LEU A 838 2.15 -0.52 -29.30
C LEU A 838 2.11 0.18 -30.66
N LEU A 839 2.59 -0.49 -31.72
CA LEU A 839 2.47 -0.02 -33.11
C LEU A 839 0.99 0.09 -33.55
N LYS A 840 0.13 -0.84 -33.14
CA LYS A 840 -1.32 -0.86 -33.42
C LYS A 840 -2.10 0.25 -32.73
N LYS A 841 -1.56 0.80 -31.65
CA LYS A 841 -2.07 2.00 -30.98
C LYS A 841 -1.45 3.28 -31.56
N LEU A 842 -0.21 3.21 -32.06
CA LEU A 842 0.43 4.30 -32.80
C LEU A 842 -0.22 4.52 -34.18
N SER A 843 -0.69 3.46 -34.85
CA SER A 843 -1.40 3.54 -36.13
C SER A 843 -2.78 4.21 -36.03
N GLN A 844 -3.30 4.40 -34.81
CA GLN A 844 -4.50 5.19 -34.52
C GLN A 844 -4.18 6.71 -34.42
N LEU A 845 -2.89 7.09 -34.49
CA LEU A 845 -2.39 8.47 -34.32
C LEU A 845 -1.61 9.00 -35.53
N VAL A 846 -1.40 8.21 -36.58
CA VAL A 846 -0.77 8.66 -37.84
C VAL A 846 -1.79 9.34 -38.75
N THR A 847 -1.32 10.37 -39.48
CA THR A 847 -2.15 11.17 -40.37
C THR A 847 -1.81 10.98 -41.86
N ALA A 848 -0.65 10.41 -42.19
CA ALA A 848 -0.29 10.04 -43.56
C ALA A 848 -0.70 8.59 -43.86
N GLU A 849 -1.37 8.37 -44.99
CA GLU A 849 -1.85 7.05 -45.41
C GLU A 849 -0.69 6.06 -45.67
N GLY A 850 0.49 6.53 -46.10
CA GLY A 850 1.69 5.70 -46.25
C GLY A 850 2.23 5.17 -44.93
N ASP A 851 2.39 6.03 -43.92
CA ASP A 851 2.78 5.63 -42.55
C ASP A 851 1.78 4.63 -41.98
N LYS A 852 0.48 4.89 -42.18
CA LYS A 852 -0.62 4.02 -41.74
C LYS A 852 -0.54 2.63 -42.37
N GLN A 853 -0.43 2.53 -43.70
CA GLN A 853 -0.30 1.25 -44.39
C GLN A 853 0.97 0.48 -43.96
N ARG A 854 2.10 1.18 -43.78
CA ARG A 854 3.33 0.54 -43.31
C ARG A 854 3.21 0.06 -41.86
N LEU A 855 2.60 0.83 -40.97
CA LEU A 855 2.30 0.38 -39.60
C LEU A 855 1.31 -0.79 -39.60
N GLU A 856 0.25 -0.76 -40.41
CA GLU A 856 -0.72 -1.86 -40.50
C GLU A 856 -0.05 -3.18 -40.93
N VAL A 857 0.92 -3.16 -41.85
CA VAL A 857 1.73 -4.34 -42.17
C VAL A 857 2.53 -4.83 -40.95
N LEU A 858 3.20 -3.94 -40.21
CA LEU A 858 3.94 -4.29 -39.00
C LEU A 858 3.03 -4.75 -37.84
N CYS A 859 1.77 -4.32 -37.81
CA CYS A 859 0.80 -4.74 -36.79
C CYS A 859 0.24 -6.14 -37.04
N HIS A 860 0.01 -6.50 -38.31
CA HIS A 860 -0.67 -7.76 -38.67
C HIS A 860 0.27 -8.87 -39.14
N SER A 861 1.47 -8.55 -39.65
CA SER A 861 2.49 -9.55 -40.02
C SER A 861 3.60 -9.61 -38.98
N THR A 862 3.55 -10.64 -38.13
CA THR A 862 4.63 -10.94 -37.16
C THR A 862 5.95 -11.28 -37.86
N GLU A 863 5.92 -11.76 -39.11
CA GLU A 863 7.13 -11.99 -39.90
C GLU A 863 7.82 -10.67 -40.29
N GLU A 864 7.06 -9.73 -40.87
CA GLU A 864 7.58 -8.41 -41.26
C GLU A 864 7.98 -7.57 -40.03
N TYR A 865 7.19 -7.66 -38.95
CA TYR A 865 7.56 -7.07 -37.66
C TYR A 865 8.88 -7.62 -37.14
N ASN A 866 9.09 -8.94 -37.15
CA ASN A 866 10.34 -9.53 -36.67
C ASN A 866 11.53 -9.16 -37.55
N LYS A 867 11.39 -9.17 -38.89
CA LYS A 867 12.43 -8.67 -39.82
C LYS A 867 12.83 -7.24 -39.48
N TRP A 868 11.85 -6.35 -39.35
CA TRP A 868 12.05 -4.94 -39.00
C TRP A 868 12.68 -4.77 -37.60
N LYS A 869 12.15 -5.46 -36.59
CA LYS A 869 12.60 -5.44 -35.18
C LYS A 869 14.05 -5.88 -35.05
N PHE A 870 14.42 -7.02 -35.64
CA PHE A 870 15.78 -7.56 -35.48
C PHE A 870 16.82 -6.84 -36.36
N TYR A 871 16.43 -6.32 -37.55
CA TYR A 871 17.34 -5.58 -38.42
C TYR A 871 17.59 -4.14 -37.94
N ASN A 872 16.52 -3.40 -37.59
CA ASN A 872 16.64 -2.01 -37.15
C ASN A 872 16.88 -1.87 -35.64
N SER A 873 16.39 -2.80 -34.81
CA SER A 873 16.32 -2.68 -33.33
C SER A 873 15.86 -1.29 -32.84
N PRO A 874 14.81 -0.68 -33.42
CA PRO A 874 14.59 0.75 -33.31
C PRO A 874 14.04 1.16 -31.94
N ASN A 875 14.57 2.24 -31.38
CA ASN A 875 14.04 2.88 -30.19
C ASN A 875 12.81 3.75 -30.52
N ILE A 876 12.02 4.20 -29.52
CA ILE A 876 10.75 4.89 -29.81
C ILE A 876 10.93 6.21 -30.59
N LEU A 877 12.05 6.93 -30.42
CA LEU A 877 12.33 8.12 -31.22
C LEU A 877 12.58 7.75 -32.69
N GLU A 878 13.39 6.71 -32.96
CA GLU A 878 13.61 6.20 -34.33
C GLU A 878 12.30 5.72 -34.98
N VAL A 879 11.36 5.18 -34.21
CA VAL A 879 10.01 4.80 -34.72
C VAL A 879 9.18 6.04 -35.08
N LEU A 880 9.23 7.11 -34.28
CA LEU A 880 8.57 8.39 -34.64
C LEU A 880 9.27 9.12 -35.79
N GLU A 881 10.55 8.83 -36.04
CA GLU A 881 11.31 9.28 -37.22
C GLU A 881 10.97 8.46 -38.48
N GLU A 882 10.73 7.15 -38.38
CA GLU A 882 10.21 6.31 -39.48
C GLU A 882 8.74 6.63 -39.81
N PHE A 883 7.94 7.03 -38.82
CA PHE A 883 6.52 7.41 -38.96
C PHE A 883 6.29 8.89 -38.58
N PRO A 884 6.77 9.85 -39.39
CA PRO A 884 6.77 11.27 -39.04
C PRO A 884 5.38 11.88 -38.87
N SER A 885 4.32 11.26 -39.42
CA SER A 885 2.94 11.75 -39.30
C SER A 885 2.23 11.34 -38.00
N ALA A 886 2.90 10.62 -37.09
CA ALA A 886 2.37 10.15 -35.82
C ALA A 886 2.24 11.26 -34.76
N GLU A 887 1.03 11.69 -34.46
CA GLU A 887 0.73 12.72 -33.46
C GLU A 887 0.69 12.17 -32.02
N VAL A 888 1.85 11.83 -31.45
CA VAL A 888 1.92 11.35 -30.06
C VAL A 888 1.76 12.48 -29.02
N SER A 889 1.05 12.17 -27.94
CA SER A 889 0.86 13.04 -26.79
C SER A 889 1.59 12.54 -25.53
N THR A 890 1.76 13.44 -24.57
CA THR A 890 2.28 13.19 -23.23
C THR A 890 1.47 12.08 -22.54
N ALA A 891 0.14 12.14 -22.64
CA ALA A 891 -0.75 11.10 -22.11
C ALA A 891 -0.56 9.74 -22.82
N PHE A 892 -0.30 9.72 -24.13
CA PHE A 892 0.02 8.48 -24.86
C PHE A 892 1.33 7.86 -24.35
N LEU A 893 2.42 8.63 -24.27
CA LEU A 893 3.71 8.11 -23.80
C LEU A 893 3.63 7.59 -22.35
N LEU A 894 3.07 8.37 -21.43
CA LEU A 894 2.96 7.98 -20.02
C LEU A 894 2.07 6.73 -19.83
N THR A 895 0.99 6.58 -20.60
CA THR A 895 0.12 5.40 -20.50
C THR A 895 0.70 4.16 -21.21
N GLN A 896 1.24 4.30 -22.43
CA GLN A 896 1.58 3.16 -23.28
C GLN A 896 3.05 2.69 -23.23
N LEU A 897 4.02 3.53 -22.88
CA LEU A 897 5.42 3.07 -22.79
C LEU A 897 5.62 2.10 -21.61
N PRO A 898 6.44 1.05 -21.74
CA PRO A 898 6.78 0.16 -20.63
C PRO A 898 7.65 0.87 -19.58
N LEU A 899 7.61 0.38 -18.33
CA LEU A 899 8.43 0.91 -17.24
C LEU A 899 9.92 0.53 -17.42
N LEU A 900 10.81 1.45 -17.06
CA LEU A 900 12.26 1.24 -17.15
C LEU A 900 12.69 0.18 -16.12
N LYS A 901 13.13 -0.99 -16.60
CA LYS A 901 13.53 -2.09 -15.71
C LYS A 901 14.91 -1.83 -15.09
N PRO A 902 15.12 -2.13 -13.80
CA PRO A 902 16.46 -2.21 -13.22
C PRO A 902 17.31 -3.26 -13.95
N ARG A 903 18.61 -3.01 -14.08
CA ARG A 903 19.57 -3.94 -14.69
C ARG A 903 20.43 -4.56 -13.59
N TYR A 904 20.55 -5.89 -13.58
CA TYR A 904 21.27 -6.64 -12.56
C TYR A 904 22.76 -6.81 -12.90
N TYR A 905 23.61 -6.74 -11.88
CA TYR A 905 25.03 -7.05 -11.94
C TYR A 905 25.45 -7.83 -10.69
N SER A 906 26.26 -8.87 -10.85
CA SER A 906 26.84 -9.62 -9.73
C SER A 906 27.90 -8.77 -9.03
N VAL A 907 27.86 -8.73 -7.70
CA VAL A 907 28.73 -7.89 -6.89
C VAL A 907 30.15 -8.45 -6.91
N SER A 908 31.13 -7.59 -7.18
CA SER A 908 32.55 -7.94 -7.34
C SER A 908 33.44 -7.48 -6.19
N SER A 909 32.85 -7.29 -5.00
CA SER A 909 33.50 -6.99 -3.71
C SER A 909 33.03 -7.94 -2.60
N SER A 910 33.82 -8.10 -1.54
CA SER A 910 33.36 -8.70 -0.28
C SER A 910 32.90 -7.60 0.67
N CYS A 911 31.75 -7.80 1.34
CA CYS A 911 31.26 -6.87 2.35
C CYS A 911 32.22 -6.77 3.55
N ASP A 912 32.80 -7.89 4.01
CA ASP A 912 33.83 -7.88 5.07
C ASP A 912 35.05 -7.01 4.68
N MET A 913 35.50 -7.12 3.43
CA MET A 913 36.65 -6.38 2.91
C MET A 913 36.33 -4.90 2.65
N THR A 914 35.10 -4.56 2.26
CA THR A 914 34.65 -3.18 1.98
C THR A 914 33.24 -2.90 2.51
N PRO A 915 33.03 -2.69 3.83
CA PRO A 915 31.69 -2.65 4.46
C PRO A 915 30.76 -1.50 4.04
N ARG A 916 31.27 -0.52 3.29
CA ARG A 916 30.53 0.66 2.81
C ARG A 916 30.59 0.84 1.29
N GLU A 917 31.14 -0.14 0.56
CA GLU A 917 31.26 -0.09 -0.89
C GLU A 917 30.70 -1.35 -1.55
N ILE A 918 30.10 -1.17 -2.73
CA ILE A 918 29.71 -2.24 -3.64
C ILE A 918 30.48 -2.05 -4.95
N HIS A 919 31.32 -3.02 -5.31
CA HIS A 919 32.03 -3.03 -6.59
C HIS A 919 31.23 -3.79 -7.64
N LEU A 920 31.31 -3.35 -8.90
CA LEU A 920 30.67 -3.97 -10.05
C LEU A 920 31.64 -4.06 -11.23
N THR A 921 31.53 -5.12 -12.03
CA THR A 921 32.35 -5.34 -13.24
C THR A 921 31.45 -5.26 -14.47
N VAL A 922 31.36 -4.08 -15.07
CA VAL A 922 30.33 -3.74 -16.06
C VAL A 922 30.94 -3.69 -17.47
N ALA A 923 30.55 -4.61 -18.35
CA ALA A 923 30.81 -4.47 -19.78
C ALA A 923 29.93 -3.33 -20.35
N VAL A 924 30.55 -2.36 -21.03
CA VAL A 924 29.83 -1.23 -21.63
C VAL A 924 29.28 -1.66 -22.98
N VAL A 925 27.95 -1.83 -23.04
CA VAL A 925 27.26 -2.34 -24.24
C VAL A 925 27.05 -1.20 -25.23
N ASN A 926 27.69 -1.32 -26.38
CA ASN A 926 27.46 -0.50 -27.57
C ASN A 926 27.42 -1.43 -28.78
N TYR A 927 26.50 -1.21 -29.70
CA TYR A 927 26.38 -1.97 -30.95
C TYR A 927 25.84 -1.08 -32.06
N ARG A 928 26.09 -1.43 -33.33
CA ARG A 928 25.44 -0.77 -34.46
C ARG A 928 24.35 -1.69 -35.01
N THR A 929 23.18 -1.12 -35.27
CA THR A 929 22.05 -1.84 -35.88
C THR A 929 22.34 -2.11 -37.37
N ARG A 930 21.42 -2.75 -38.10
CA ARG A 930 21.57 -3.05 -39.55
C ARG A 930 22.90 -3.73 -39.87
N ASP A 931 23.17 -4.84 -39.17
CA ASP A 931 24.38 -5.66 -39.25
C ASP A 931 25.72 -4.90 -39.15
N GLY A 932 25.71 -3.80 -38.38
CA GLY A 932 26.88 -2.96 -38.13
C GLY A 932 26.97 -1.69 -38.96
N GLN A 933 26.06 -1.48 -39.92
CA GLN A 933 26.02 -0.30 -40.80
C GLN A 933 25.09 0.82 -40.29
N GLY A 934 24.21 0.51 -39.34
CA GLY A 934 23.22 1.43 -38.79
C GLY A 934 23.74 2.41 -37.73
N PRO A 935 22.84 3.21 -37.12
CA PRO A 935 23.15 4.06 -35.97
C PRO A 935 23.77 3.28 -34.82
N LEU A 936 24.53 3.98 -33.98
CA LEU A 936 25.16 3.42 -32.79
C LEU A 936 24.14 3.40 -31.64
N HIS A 937 23.77 2.21 -31.19
CA HIS A 937 22.88 1.98 -30.07
C HIS A 937 23.66 1.71 -28.78
N HIS A 938 23.06 2.14 -27.66
CA HIS A 938 23.70 2.21 -26.36
C HIS A 938 22.91 1.41 -25.32
N GLY A 939 23.54 0.47 -24.62
CA GLY A 939 22.91 -0.28 -23.54
C GLY A 939 22.76 0.59 -22.29
N VAL A 940 21.53 1.10 -22.07
CA VAL A 940 21.13 2.11 -21.05
C VAL A 940 22.02 2.11 -19.81
N CYS A 941 21.84 1.14 -18.90
CA CYS A 941 22.53 1.15 -17.61
C CYS A 941 24.07 1.10 -17.73
N SER A 942 24.59 0.34 -18.69
CA SER A 942 26.04 0.18 -18.86
C SER A 942 26.72 1.43 -19.40
N THR A 943 26.03 2.19 -20.26
CA THR A 943 26.54 3.46 -20.80
C THR A 943 26.28 4.62 -19.85
N TRP A 944 25.16 4.60 -19.11
CA TRP A 944 24.89 5.53 -18.02
C TRP A 944 25.95 5.44 -16.91
N LEU A 945 26.21 4.24 -16.35
CA LEU A 945 27.30 4.03 -15.37
C LEU A 945 28.69 4.43 -15.90
N ASN A 946 28.89 4.43 -17.22
CA ASN A 946 30.13 4.88 -17.86
C ASN A 946 30.18 6.40 -18.13
N LYS A 947 29.03 7.09 -18.20
CA LYS A 947 28.91 8.54 -18.46
C LYS A 947 28.78 9.38 -17.18
N ILE A 948 28.01 8.94 -16.17
CA ILE A 948 27.67 9.73 -14.96
C ILE A 948 28.89 10.29 -14.21
N ALA A 949 28.69 11.40 -13.49
CA ALA A 949 29.73 12.05 -12.70
C ALA A 949 30.12 11.24 -11.44
N LEU A 950 31.31 11.49 -10.91
CA LEU A 950 31.65 11.04 -9.55
C LEU A 950 30.78 11.81 -8.55
N ASN A 951 30.37 11.12 -7.48
CA ASN A 951 29.38 11.56 -6.49
C ASN A 951 27.95 11.76 -7.04
N GLU A 952 27.65 11.32 -8.27
CA GLU A 952 26.27 11.24 -8.76
C GLU A 952 25.52 10.08 -8.10
N THR A 953 24.22 10.26 -7.86
CA THR A 953 23.37 9.27 -7.17
C THR A 953 23.10 8.07 -8.08
N VAL A 954 23.31 6.87 -7.54
CA VAL A 954 22.99 5.59 -8.19
C VAL A 954 21.92 4.88 -7.35
N PRO A 955 20.63 4.94 -7.75
CA PRO A 955 19.56 4.22 -7.06
C PRO A 955 19.69 2.71 -7.34
N CYS A 956 19.78 1.91 -6.28
CA CYS A 956 20.02 0.47 -6.40
C CYS A 956 19.43 -0.35 -5.26
N PHE A 957 19.30 -1.67 -5.42
CA PHE A 957 18.86 -2.57 -4.36
C PHE A 957 19.60 -3.91 -4.42
N VAL A 958 19.89 -4.50 -3.26
CA VAL A 958 20.48 -5.84 -3.17
C VAL A 958 19.44 -6.90 -3.54
N ARG A 959 19.81 -7.87 -4.38
CA ARG A 959 19.05 -9.07 -4.67
C ARG A 959 19.86 -10.28 -4.20
N SER A 960 19.30 -11.01 -3.23
CA SER A 960 19.89 -12.23 -2.68
C SER A 960 20.03 -13.32 -3.75
N ALA A 961 21.14 -14.06 -3.70
CA ALA A 961 21.47 -15.16 -4.60
C ALA A 961 21.79 -16.43 -3.79
N ASP A 962 20.81 -16.98 -3.08
CA ASP A 962 20.95 -18.18 -2.22
C ASP A 962 21.52 -19.44 -2.93
N GLY A 963 21.51 -19.45 -4.27
CA GLY A 963 22.10 -20.51 -5.09
C GLY A 963 23.59 -20.31 -5.45
N PHE A 964 24.16 -19.12 -5.26
CA PHE A 964 25.51 -18.76 -5.77
C PHE A 964 26.38 -18.10 -4.68
N ARG A 965 26.61 -18.81 -3.57
CA ARG A 965 27.51 -18.36 -2.49
C ARG A 965 28.64 -19.36 -2.26
N LEU A 966 29.72 -18.90 -1.63
CA LEU A 966 30.82 -19.75 -1.15
C LEU A 966 30.31 -20.90 -0.25
N PRO A 967 31.06 -22.03 -0.15
CA PRO A 967 30.67 -23.15 0.69
C PRO A 967 30.57 -22.76 2.17
N LYS A 968 29.61 -23.35 2.89
CA LYS A 968 29.45 -23.15 4.36
C LYS A 968 30.68 -23.60 5.14
N GLU A 969 31.34 -24.65 4.68
CA GLU A 969 32.60 -25.17 5.23
C GLU A 969 33.78 -24.55 4.46
N PRO A 970 34.59 -23.67 5.08
CA PRO A 970 35.68 -23.00 4.38
C PRO A 970 36.72 -23.97 3.78
N ALA A 971 36.85 -25.18 4.33
CA ALA A 971 37.80 -26.19 3.87
C ALA A 971 37.43 -26.85 2.53
N LYS A 972 36.17 -26.77 2.06
CA LYS A 972 35.78 -27.38 0.77
C LYS A 972 36.41 -26.62 -0.42
N PRO A 973 37.01 -27.32 -1.40
CA PRO A 973 37.63 -26.70 -2.57
C PRO A 973 36.59 -26.15 -3.56
N CYS A 974 36.99 -25.16 -4.36
CA CYS A 974 36.12 -24.45 -5.29
C CYS A 974 36.73 -24.35 -6.71
N ILE A 975 35.94 -24.64 -7.74
CA ILE A 975 36.29 -24.43 -9.15
C ILE A 975 35.43 -23.26 -9.67
N LEU A 976 36.06 -22.21 -10.19
CA LEU A 976 35.42 -20.95 -10.56
C LEU A 976 35.57 -20.72 -12.08
N ILE A 977 34.50 -20.89 -12.86
CA ILE A 977 34.52 -20.81 -14.33
C ILE A 977 33.76 -19.55 -14.78
N GLY A 978 34.46 -18.56 -15.32
CA GLY A 978 33.84 -17.25 -15.62
C GLY A 978 34.58 -16.37 -16.60
N PRO A 979 34.41 -16.55 -17.92
CA PRO A 979 35.04 -15.70 -18.92
C PRO A 979 34.42 -14.29 -19.01
N GLY A 980 35.24 -13.30 -19.36
CA GLY A 980 34.83 -11.90 -19.45
C GLY A 980 34.26 -11.38 -18.13
N THR A 981 33.07 -10.75 -18.17
CA THR A 981 32.38 -10.29 -16.96
C THR A 981 31.89 -11.42 -16.06
N GLY A 982 31.97 -12.70 -16.48
CA GLY A 982 31.72 -13.86 -15.62
C GLY A 982 32.69 -13.96 -14.42
N ILE A 983 33.81 -13.23 -14.43
CA ILE A 983 34.72 -13.14 -13.28
C ILE A 983 34.14 -12.30 -12.12
N ALA A 984 33.06 -11.53 -12.34
CA ALA A 984 32.53 -10.57 -11.38
C ALA A 984 32.27 -11.14 -9.96
N PRO A 985 31.43 -12.19 -9.78
CA PRO A 985 31.20 -12.73 -8.44
C PRO A 985 32.45 -13.42 -7.88
N PHE A 986 33.33 -13.96 -8.71
CA PHE A 986 34.57 -14.61 -8.24
C PHE A 986 35.55 -13.61 -7.62
N ARG A 987 35.51 -12.34 -8.05
CA ARG A 987 36.22 -11.26 -7.36
C ARG A 987 35.70 -11.06 -5.93
N SER A 988 34.39 -11.15 -5.68
CA SER A 988 33.87 -11.15 -4.31
C SER A 988 34.34 -12.36 -3.51
N PHE A 989 34.41 -13.54 -4.13
CA PHE A 989 34.85 -14.77 -3.48
C PHE A 989 36.32 -14.71 -3.06
N TRP A 990 37.25 -14.31 -3.95
CA TRP A 990 38.67 -14.23 -3.56
C TRP A 990 38.93 -13.08 -2.57
N GLN A 991 38.20 -11.96 -2.65
CA GLN A 991 38.31 -10.93 -1.62
C GLN A 991 37.78 -11.39 -0.26
N GLN A 992 36.72 -12.21 -0.20
CA GLN A 992 36.26 -12.81 1.04
C GLN A 992 37.29 -13.79 1.62
N ARG A 993 37.82 -14.69 0.78
CA ARG A 993 38.83 -15.67 1.21
C ARG A 993 40.13 -15.02 1.64
N LEU A 994 40.51 -13.89 1.03
CA LEU A 994 41.61 -13.05 1.47
C LEU A 994 41.34 -12.43 2.85
N TYR A 995 40.13 -11.93 3.09
CA TYR A 995 39.73 -11.42 4.41
C TYR A 995 39.76 -12.53 5.48
N ASP A 996 39.18 -13.69 5.17
CA ASP A 996 39.15 -14.83 6.07
C ASP A 996 40.57 -15.29 6.45
N LEU A 997 41.50 -15.29 5.49
CA LEU A 997 42.92 -15.59 5.72
C LEU A 997 43.63 -14.48 6.53
N GLU A 998 43.61 -13.22 6.07
CA GLU A 998 44.38 -12.11 6.65
C GLU A 998 43.81 -11.55 7.96
N LYS A 999 42.50 -11.74 8.24
CA LYS A 999 41.80 -11.14 9.40
C LYS A 999 41.21 -12.17 10.37
N LYS A 1000 40.81 -13.36 9.90
CA LYS A 1000 40.26 -14.43 10.75
C LYS A 1000 41.24 -15.60 10.96
N GLY A 1001 42.36 -15.65 10.22
CA GLY A 1001 43.31 -16.78 10.23
C GLY A 1001 42.75 -18.07 9.60
N ILE A 1002 41.59 -17.99 8.93
CA ILE A 1002 40.90 -19.14 8.36
C ILE A 1002 41.48 -19.43 6.97
N LYS A 1003 42.34 -20.44 6.88
CA LYS A 1003 42.81 -20.95 5.59
C LYS A 1003 41.66 -21.70 4.88
N GLY A 1004 41.29 -21.22 3.69
CA GLY A 1004 40.32 -21.90 2.83
C GLY A 1004 40.87 -23.15 2.15
N GLY A 1005 39.97 -24.01 1.68
CA GLY A 1005 40.27 -25.03 0.69
C GLY A 1005 40.71 -24.43 -0.65
N ASP A 1006 41.43 -25.21 -1.46
CA ASP A 1006 42.01 -24.75 -2.71
C ASP A 1006 40.93 -24.19 -3.67
N MET A 1007 41.19 -23.00 -4.23
CA MET A 1007 40.36 -22.39 -5.27
C MET A 1007 41.07 -22.37 -6.61
N ILE A 1008 40.43 -22.84 -7.66
CA ILE A 1008 40.94 -22.86 -9.04
C ILE A 1008 40.10 -21.90 -9.88
N LEU A 1009 40.75 -20.91 -10.49
CA LEU A 1009 40.10 -19.98 -11.43
C LEU A 1009 40.33 -20.43 -12.87
N LEU A 1010 39.24 -20.60 -13.62
CA LEU A 1010 39.23 -20.81 -15.06
C LEU A 1010 38.59 -19.58 -15.72
N PHE A 1011 39.44 -18.66 -16.14
CA PHE A 1011 39.07 -17.43 -16.81
C PHE A 1011 39.12 -17.59 -18.34
N GLY A 1012 38.58 -16.62 -19.07
CA GLY A 1012 38.74 -16.55 -20.51
C GLY A 1012 38.41 -15.17 -21.08
N CYS A 1013 39.15 -14.76 -22.11
CA CYS A 1013 38.95 -13.48 -22.80
C CYS A 1013 39.28 -13.63 -24.29
N ARG A 1014 39.44 -12.51 -25.01
CA ARG A 1014 39.85 -12.51 -26.43
C ARG A 1014 41.36 -12.51 -26.57
N HIS A 1015 42.06 -11.67 -25.79
CA HIS A 1015 43.51 -11.47 -25.94
C HIS A 1015 44.17 -11.09 -24.61
N PRO A 1016 45.36 -11.63 -24.28
CA PRO A 1016 46.07 -11.33 -23.02
C PRO A 1016 46.25 -9.82 -22.79
N ASP A 1017 46.70 -9.08 -23.79
CA ASP A 1017 47.03 -7.65 -23.66
C ASP A 1017 45.88 -6.68 -24.01
N MET A 1018 44.64 -7.17 -24.15
CA MET A 1018 43.48 -6.32 -24.45
C MET A 1018 42.35 -6.43 -23.43
N ASP A 1019 41.86 -7.63 -23.13
CA ASP A 1019 40.68 -7.83 -22.28
C ASP A 1019 40.84 -8.87 -21.16
N HIS A 1020 42.10 -9.14 -20.75
CA HIS A 1020 42.41 -9.90 -19.52
C HIS A 1020 42.22 -9.02 -18.27
N ILE A 1021 40.96 -8.74 -17.92
CA ILE A 1021 40.60 -7.91 -16.77
C ILE A 1021 41.05 -8.53 -15.43
N TYR A 1022 41.43 -7.68 -14.47
CA TYR A 1022 41.92 -8.06 -13.12
C TYR A 1022 43.18 -8.94 -13.07
N LYS A 1023 43.97 -9.02 -14.16
CA LYS A 1023 45.17 -9.87 -14.24
C LYS A 1023 46.12 -9.71 -13.04
N GLU A 1024 46.43 -8.48 -12.65
CA GLU A 1024 47.37 -8.16 -11.56
C GLU A 1024 46.82 -8.56 -10.18
N GLU A 1025 45.50 -8.40 -9.97
CA GLU A 1025 44.82 -8.82 -8.75
C GLU A 1025 44.78 -10.35 -8.64
N VAL A 1026 44.51 -11.04 -9.76
CA VAL A 1026 44.53 -12.51 -9.85
C VAL A 1026 45.95 -13.06 -9.60
N GLU A 1027 46.98 -12.41 -10.14
CA GLU A 1027 48.39 -12.74 -9.87
C GLU A 1027 48.78 -12.50 -8.40
N GLU A 1028 48.26 -11.45 -7.74
CA GLU A 1028 48.40 -11.29 -6.28
C GLU A 1028 47.69 -12.40 -5.50
N MET A 1029 46.43 -12.73 -5.83
CA MET A 1029 45.70 -13.79 -5.12
C MET A 1029 46.38 -15.15 -5.26
N LYS A 1030 47.04 -15.41 -6.40
CA LYS A 1030 47.89 -16.59 -6.59
C LYS A 1030 49.14 -16.56 -5.70
N ARG A 1031 49.85 -15.43 -5.64
CA ARG A 1031 51.02 -15.25 -4.73
C ARG A 1031 50.66 -15.38 -3.25
N LYS A 1032 49.46 -14.93 -2.85
CA LYS A 1032 48.94 -15.07 -1.48
C LYS A 1032 48.34 -16.45 -1.16
N GLY A 1033 48.30 -17.37 -2.12
CA GLY A 1033 47.72 -18.70 -1.95
C GLY A 1033 46.20 -18.73 -1.77
N VAL A 1034 45.50 -17.63 -2.11
CA VAL A 1034 44.03 -17.54 -2.12
C VAL A 1034 43.45 -18.20 -3.38
N LEU A 1035 44.12 -18.01 -4.52
CA LEU A 1035 43.92 -18.84 -5.72
C LEU A 1035 45.06 -19.86 -5.78
N LYS A 1036 44.72 -21.15 -5.78
CA LYS A 1036 45.69 -22.25 -5.88
C LYS A 1036 46.28 -22.32 -7.29
N GLU A 1037 45.40 -22.31 -8.28
CA GLU A 1037 45.74 -22.36 -9.70
C GLU A 1037 44.84 -21.41 -10.50
N VAL A 1038 45.36 -20.96 -11.63
CA VAL A 1038 44.69 -20.01 -12.54
C VAL A 1038 44.99 -20.45 -13.97
N PHE A 1039 43.94 -20.62 -14.75
CA PHE A 1039 43.96 -20.99 -16.17
C PHE A 1039 43.18 -19.93 -16.97
N THR A 1040 43.65 -19.60 -18.18
CA THR A 1040 43.01 -18.58 -19.02
C THR A 1040 42.90 -19.02 -20.47
N ALA A 1041 41.67 -19.09 -20.97
CA ALA A 1041 41.36 -19.34 -22.38
C ALA A 1041 41.44 -18.05 -23.23
N TYR A 1042 42.18 -18.08 -24.33
CA TYR A 1042 42.28 -16.96 -25.27
C TYR A 1042 41.58 -17.28 -26.60
N SER A 1043 40.44 -16.64 -26.82
CA SER A 1043 39.57 -16.92 -27.98
C SER A 1043 39.97 -16.21 -29.28
N ARG A 1044 40.94 -15.28 -29.25
CA ARG A 1044 41.38 -14.46 -30.40
C ARG A 1044 42.87 -14.07 -30.37
N GLN A 1045 43.75 -14.92 -29.82
CA GLN A 1045 45.19 -14.68 -29.87
C GLN A 1045 45.75 -14.93 -31.30
N PRO A 1046 46.47 -13.97 -31.92
CA PRO A 1046 47.04 -14.16 -33.26
C PRO A 1046 47.96 -15.38 -33.35
N GLY A 1047 47.85 -16.13 -34.45
CA GLY A 1047 48.67 -17.33 -34.69
C GLY A 1047 48.31 -18.55 -33.83
N GLN A 1048 47.26 -18.48 -33.02
CA GLN A 1048 46.78 -19.58 -32.17
C GLN A 1048 45.36 -20.00 -32.54
N PRO A 1049 44.95 -21.26 -32.29
CA PRO A 1049 43.55 -21.66 -32.40
C PRO A 1049 42.70 -20.90 -31.37
N LYS A 1050 41.39 -20.79 -31.63
CA LYS A 1050 40.46 -20.22 -30.65
C LYS A 1050 40.31 -21.19 -29.48
N VAL A 1051 40.67 -20.76 -28.27
CA VAL A 1051 40.48 -21.54 -27.04
C VAL A 1051 39.38 -20.88 -26.20
N TYR A 1052 38.43 -21.69 -25.72
CA TYR A 1052 37.37 -21.34 -24.79
C TYR A 1052 37.54 -22.09 -23.45
N VAL A 1053 36.78 -21.70 -22.43
CA VAL A 1053 36.93 -22.28 -21.09
C VAL A 1053 36.64 -23.79 -21.07
N GLN A 1054 35.66 -24.26 -21.84
CA GLN A 1054 35.33 -25.68 -21.96
C GLN A 1054 36.46 -26.52 -22.59
N ASP A 1055 37.33 -25.92 -23.43
CA ASP A 1055 38.43 -26.65 -24.06
C ASP A 1055 39.54 -26.94 -23.04
N ILE A 1056 39.91 -25.95 -22.22
CA ILE A 1056 40.83 -26.14 -21.07
C ILE A 1056 40.22 -27.12 -20.05
N LEU A 1057 38.92 -27.00 -19.79
CA LEU A 1057 38.20 -27.87 -18.87
C LEU A 1057 38.30 -29.36 -19.27
N GLN A 1058 38.19 -29.65 -20.57
CA GLN A 1058 38.29 -30.99 -21.13
C GLN A 1058 39.74 -31.47 -21.29
N ASN A 1059 40.68 -30.60 -21.67
CA ASN A 1059 42.02 -31.01 -22.09
C ASN A 1059 43.06 -30.97 -20.95
N GLU A 1060 42.94 -30.02 -20.02
CA GLU A 1060 43.91 -29.82 -18.93
C GLU A 1060 43.36 -30.24 -17.57
N LEU A 1061 42.06 -29.98 -17.32
CA LEU A 1061 41.47 -30.08 -15.98
C LEU A 1061 40.67 -31.36 -15.71
N GLU A 1062 40.45 -32.19 -16.73
CA GLU A 1062 39.48 -33.31 -16.69
C GLU A 1062 39.58 -34.20 -15.45
N THR A 1063 40.77 -34.76 -15.19
CA THR A 1063 41.00 -35.65 -14.03
C THR A 1063 40.91 -34.90 -12.71
N LYS A 1064 41.30 -33.61 -12.67
CA LYS A 1064 41.30 -32.79 -11.45
C LYS A 1064 39.87 -32.39 -11.05
N VAL A 1065 39.07 -31.92 -12.01
CA VAL A 1065 37.65 -31.58 -11.82
C VAL A 1065 36.85 -32.79 -11.35
N CYS A 1066 37.08 -33.97 -11.95
CA CYS A 1066 36.41 -35.20 -11.54
C CYS A 1066 36.81 -35.63 -10.11
N ASN A 1067 38.08 -35.54 -9.73
CA ASN A 1067 38.51 -35.81 -8.34
C ASN A 1067 37.87 -34.83 -7.34
N ILE A 1068 37.91 -33.53 -7.63
CA ILE A 1068 37.34 -32.49 -6.76
C ILE A 1068 35.84 -32.72 -6.56
N LEU A 1069 35.08 -32.96 -7.63
CA LEU A 1069 33.64 -33.16 -7.57
C LEU A 1069 33.21 -34.51 -6.97
N HIS A 1070 34.02 -35.56 -7.12
CA HIS A 1070 33.64 -36.93 -6.72
C HIS A 1070 34.23 -37.40 -5.38
N LYS A 1071 35.44 -36.95 -5.02
CA LYS A 1071 36.18 -37.43 -3.82
C LYS A 1071 36.33 -36.37 -2.73
N GLU A 1072 36.53 -35.11 -3.11
CA GLU A 1072 36.78 -34.01 -2.16
C GLU A 1072 35.48 -33.27 -1.78
N GLU A 1073 34.35 -33.68 -2.36
CA GLU A 1073 33.03 -33.05 -2.27
C GLU A 1073 33.03 -31.55 -2.63
N GLY A 1074 33.98 -31.12 -3.47
CA GLY A 1074 34.15 -29.72 -3.86
C GLY A 1074 32.98 -29.13 -4.63
N HIS A 1075 33.00 -27.81 -4.74
CA HIS A 1075 31.98 -27.01 -5.41
C HIS A 1075 32.48 -26.48 -6.76
N LEU A 1076 31.61 -26.41 -7.77
CA LEU A 1076 31.90 -25.80 -9.08
C LEU A 1076 30.88 -24.70 -9.38
N TYR A 1077 31.39 -23.54 -9.79
CA TYR A 1077 30.62 -22.34 -10.09
C TYR A 1077 30.84 -21.93 -11.54
N VAL A 1078 29.76 -21.68 -12.28
CA VAL A 1078 29.77 -21.17 -13.67
C VAL A 1078 29.08 -19.82 -13.71
N CYS A 1079 29.73 -18.79 -14.27
CA CYS A 1079 29.14 -17.45 -14.40
C CYS A 1079 29.40 -16.83 -15.78
N GLY A 1080 28.39 -16.18 -16.36
CA GLY A 1080 28.50 -15.45 -17.63
C GLY A 1080 27.39 -15.75 -18.64
N ASP A 1081 27.76 -15.81 -19.92
CA ASP A 1081 26.80 -15.97 -21.04
C ASP A 1081 26.19 -17.38 -21.09
N VAL A 1082 24.88 -17.43 -21.34
CA VAL A 1082 24.09 -18.68 -21.40
C VAL A 1082 24.61 -19.74 -22.38
N ARG A 1083 25.23 -19.36 -23.51
CA ARG A 1083 25.84 -20.32 -24.45
C ARG A 1083 27.06 -20.99 -23.83
N MET A 1084 27.94 -20.19 -23.22
CA MET A 1084 29.14 -20.67 -22.53
C MET A 1084 28.76 -21.61 -21.39
N ALA A 1085 27.74 -21.27 -20.60
CA ALA A 1085 27.27 -22.13 -19.51
C ALA A 1085 26.74 -23.49 -20.00
N ARG A 1086 25.92 -23.48 -21.06
CA ARG A 1086 25.45 -24.71 -21.73
C ARG A 1086 26.62 -25.55 -22.24
N ASP A 1087 27.60 -24.93 -22.90
CA ASP A 1087 28.73 -25.64 -23.51
C ASP A 1087 29.67 -26.23 -22.43
N VAL A 1088 29.89 -25.49 -21.33
CA VAL A 1088 30.58 -26.00 -20.12
C VAL A 1088 29.82 -27.18 -19.50
N ALA A 1089 28.49 -27.08 -19.34
CA ALA A 1089 27.68 -28.17 -18.79
C ALA A 1089 27.71 -29.43 -19.67
N GLN A 1090 27.66 -29.29 -21.00
CA GLN A 1090 27.82 -30.42 -21.94
C GLN A 1090 29.20 -31.07 -21.81
N THR A 1091 30.26 -30.27 -21.76
CA THR A 1091 31.62 -30.78 -21.57
C THR A 1091 31.79 -31.50 -20.24
N LEU A 1092 31.28 -30.95 -19.13
CA LEU A 1092 31.30 -31.61 -17.82
C LEU A 1092 30.59 -32.97 -17.85
N LYS A 1093 29.43 -33.08 -18.51
CA LYS A 1093 28.72 -34.37 -18.68
C LYS A 1093 29.56 -35.39 -19.44
N ARG A 1094 30.21 -35.01 -20.54
CA ARG A 1094 31.13 -35.88 -21.29
C ARG A 1094 32.33 -36.33 -20.46
N MET A 1095 32.90 -35.44 -19.65
CA MET A 1095 34.01 -35.75 -18.73
C MET A 1095 33.57 -36.77 -17.67
N LEU A 1096 32.37 -36.60 -17.10
CA LEU A 1096 31.80 -37.53 -16.11
C LEU A 1096 31.53 -38.92 -16.69
N VAL A 1097 30.92 -39.01 -17.88
CA VAL A 1097 30.77 -40.26 -18.66
C VAL A 1097 32.13 -40.96 -18.78
N LYS A 1098 33.14 -40.25 -19.28
CA LYS A 1098 34.47 -40.80 -19.59
C LYS A 1098 35.33 -41.15 -18.37
N LYS A 1099 35.19 -40.44 -17.24
CA LYS A 1099 36.05 -40.62 -16.04
C LYS A 1099 35.43 -41.40 -14.90
N LEU A 1100 34.11 -41.38 -14.76
CA LEU A 1100 33.40 -42.17 -13.77
C LEU A 1100 32.80 -43.46 -14.37
N ASN A 1101 32.96 -43.67 -15.68
CA ASN A 1101 32.39 -44.79 -16.43
C ASN A 1101 30.84 -44.81 -16.41
N HIS A 1102 30.24 -43.62 -16.29
CA HIS A 1102 28.78 -43.41 -16.29
C HIS A 1102 28.22 -43.49 -17.73
N THR A 1103 27.00 -43.99 -17.89
CA THR A 1103 26.20 -43.73 -19.10
C THR A 1103 25.78 -42.25 -19.16
N GLU A 1104 25.29 -41.78 -20.33
CA GLU A 1104 24.78 -40.40 -20.46
C GLU A 1104 23.65 -40.10 -19.45
N GLN A 1105 22.75 -41.06 -19.22
CA GLN A 1105 21.70 -40.94 -18.20
C GLN A 1105 22.29 -40.83 -16.78
N GLN A 1106 23.28 -41.66 -16.43
CA GLN A 1106 23.95 -41.59 -15.13
C GLN A 1106 24.76 -40.29 -14.95
N ALA A 1107 25.23 -39.68 -16.04
CA ALA A 1107 25.87 -38.37 -16.00
C ALA A 1107 24.85 -37.25 -15.78
N GLU A 1108 23.66 -37.30 -16.39
CA GLU A 1108 22.55 -36.38 -16.10
C GLU A 1108 22.06 -36.50 -14.65
N GLU A 1109 21.85 -37.74 -14.16
CA GLU A 1109 21.44 -38.00 -12.77
C GLU A 1109 22.50 -37.48 -11.77
N TYR A 1110 23.79 -37.66 -12.06
CA TYR A 1110 24.86 -37.11 -11.23
C TYR A 1110 24.92 -35.57 -11.28
N PHE A 1111 24.68 -34.95 -12.45
CA PHE A 1111 24.62 -33.50 -12.58
C PHE A 1111 23.43 -32.90 -11.82
N PHE A 1112 22.28 -33.59 -11.83
CA PHE A 1112 21.12 -33.26 -11.02
C PHE A 1112 21.40 -33.42 -9.52
N GLN A 1113 22.15 -34.45 -9.11
CA GLN A 1113 22.63 -34.60 -7.72
C GLN A 1113 23.55 -33.45 -7.30
N LEU A 1114 24.50 -33.01 -8.13
CA LEU A 1114 25.34 -31.85 -7.82
C LEU A 1114 24.53 -30.54 -7.69
N LYS A 1115 23.51 -30.34 -8.53
CA LYS A 1115 22.56 -29.22 -8.39
C LYS A 1115 21.76 -29.30 -7.09
N SER A 1116 21.18 -30.47 -6.76
CA SER A 1116 20.33 -30.64 -5.57
C SER A 1116 21.12 -30.55 -4.25
N GLN A 1117 22.36 -31.04 -4.23
CA GLN A 1117 23.31 -30.88 -3.13
C GLN A 1117 23.83 -29.43 -2.95
N LYS A 1118 23.51 -28.51 -3.87
CA LYS A 1118 24.08 -27.15 -3.95
C LYS A 1118 25.61 -27.16 -4.03
N ARG A 1119 26.14 -27.98 -4.94
CA ARG A 1119 27.57 -28.14 -5.24
C ARG A 1119 27.95 -27.82 -6.69
N TYR A 1120 26.98 -27.75 -7.59
CA TYR A 1120 27.11 -27.13 -8.92
C TYR A 1120 26.22 -25.88 -8.97
N HIS A 1121 26.81 -24.73 -9.29
CA HIS A 1121 26.22 -23.40 -9.16
C HIS A 1121 26.30 -22.63 -10.48
N GLU A 1122 25.23 -21.92 -10.85
CA GLU A 1122 25.14 -21.18 -12.10
C GLU A 1122 24.62 -19.74 -11.87
N ASP A 1123 25.40 -18.73 -12.28
CA ASP A 1123 25.01 -17.30 -12.31
C ASP A 1123 25.02 -16.81 -13.76
N ILE A 1124 23.91 -17.01 -14.45
CA ILE A 1124 23.82 -16.89 -15.91
C ILE A 1124 23.11 -15.61 -16.31
N PHE A 1125 23.75 -14.85 -17.20
CA PHE A 1125 23.17 -13.68 -17.83
C PHE A 1125 22.63 -14.07 -19.22
N GLY A 1126 21.48 -13.51 -19.59
CA GLY A 1126 20.87 -13.73 -20.91
C GLY A 1126 21.83 -13.40 -22.06
N ALA A 1127 21.58 -13.98 -23.24
CA ALA A 1127 22.55 -13.99 -24.34
C ALA A 1127 23.08 -12.58 -24.68
N VAL A 1128 24.40 -12.40 -24.59
CA VAL A 1128 25.03 -11.15 -25.05
C VAL A 1128 24.89 -11.09 -26.56
N PHE A 1129 24.04 -10.18 -27.06
CA PHE A 1129 23.54 -10.16 -28.44
C PHE A 1129 24.64 -10.43 -29.48
N PRO A 1130 24.44 -11.38 -30.42
CA PRO A 1130 25.44 -11.79 -31.39
C PRO A 1130 25.59 -10.79 -32.57
N HIS A 1131 25.72 -9.49 -32.28
CA HIS A 1131 26.32 -8.53 -33.24
C HIS A 1131 27.86 -8.69 -33.30
N GLU A 1132 28.36 -9.93 -33.19
CA GLU A 1132 29.66 -10.28 -33.77
C GLU A 1132 29.46 -10.36 -35.28
N VAL A 1133 29.64 -9.21 -35.93
CA VAL A 1133 29.55 -9.00 -37.38
C VAL A 1133 30.15 -10.17 -38.16
N LYS A 1134 29.34 -10.84 -38.98
CA LYS A 1134 29.84 -11.68 -40.09
C LYS A 1134 30.53 -10.78 -41.11
N ARG A 1135 31.78 -10.41 -40.85
CA ARG A 1135 32.72 -10.06 -41.92
C ARG A 1135 33.36 -11.36 -42.41
N ILE A 1136 33.32 -11.50 -43.73
CA ILE A 1136 34.01 -12.51 -44.53
C ILE A 1136 35.52 -12.37 -44.28
#